data_AF-A0A7W7SBL4-F1
#
_entry.id   AF-A0A7W7SBL4-F1
#
_cell.length_a   1.000
_cell.length_b   1.000
_cell.length_c   1.000
_cell.angle_alpha   90.00
_cell.angle_beta   90.00
_cell.angle_gamma   90.00
#
_symmetry.space_group_name_H-M   'P 1'
#
loop_
_entity.id
_entity.type
_entity.pdbx_description
1 polymer ?
#
loop_
_entity_poly.entity_id
_entity_poly.type
_entity_poly.pdbx_seq_one_letter_code
_entity_poly.pdbx_strand_id
1 'polypeptide(L)'
;MTLPAQRSGPDAEWGGPDQLCYGPPAADPLRPTRPTRPVTAAPAGLAEFAARATALLGAGRVLADRTSLGLHSYDASLEVRQPGLVLIPRHAADLAALVTDAARIGVPWVMRGAGTGYSGGALAEHGGAVVLTRDLNRILEIDPDRRLVRCEPGVVLGDLREALRPYGLRYLPDPSSYQVCTLGGNVAENAGGPHALGSGPTSNFVVGLDLILPDGSPATLTEADVWQGGLDLRSLLVGSEGTLGAVGAMTLRVVPEPECSQVLIARFEEQDPAAATVEVLLAGGLLPSALDMITGAYVPDRPALRDPSLLFIALEGTTAEVRHQAAVAEAAVAAAGGSSELLAVDAFMAVRARLVKEKVRRMVTTGGRPCYYLFDAVVPRSGLKKLMGALRRRADQHGFPLLNTFHAADGNVHPTPFYDPADPGYRDGLLAFLRDVLSDCAELGGSLSGEHGVGLEKREHMPLFHTERELTVMRRIKAAVDPGQVCNPGKILPEPAPEGAPHRIGRRHPDPQGGAALRVRVADGAIDVRDRRVTFGEIDRALAGSGLELPYEPLGAGPDTSVLDALDRGGPALREPLTVRARDLILATELRSAQGRPLATGGSCTKDVSGYELRKLAFGGRGRIGQLVAASLRLLPRASDRRSLTVPCDGPAEAGRLCRALHEARLPFVSLGVLTDAQGDVSVTGLLETRGGSLDEPADRMRTAFGLPLTESRSAARWEAAPVRAFAGYAELSHLPGQPWHLVAELERLRQTGSPGFAAVGTPALWFPRDPAEPTEPPVPTLLARVAEAFGDSAWT
;
A
#
# COMPACT_ATOMS: atom_id res chain seq x y z
N MET A 1 -6.57 23.21 -7.78
CA MET A 1 -7.94 23.50 -7.30
C MET A 1 -7.93 23.59 -5.78
N THR A 2 -8.33 24.72 -5.20
CA THR A 2 -8.50 24.84 -3.75
C THR A 2 -9.85 24.24 -3.39
N LEU A 3 -9.85 23.14 -2.63
CA LEU A 3 -11.09 22.57 -2.11
C LEU A 3 -11.70 23.56 -1.11
N PRO A 4 -13.04 23.72 -1.07
CA PRO A 4 -13.67 24.62 -0.12
C PRO A 4 -13.18 24.30 1.30
N ALA A 5 -12.90 25.34 2.10
CA ALA A 5 -12.57 25.15 3.51
C ALA A 5 -13.65 24.27 4.15
N GLN A 6 -13.23 23.30 4.97
CA GLN A 6 -14.11 22.39 5.71
C GLN A 6 -15.38 23.14 6.11
N ARG A 7 -16.56 22.62 5.74
CA ARG A 7 -17.85 23.24 5.99
C ARG A 7 -17.92 23.70 7.46
N SER A 8 -17.71 24.99 7.68
CA SER A 8 -17.90 25.67 8.94
C SER A 8 -19.06 26.65 8.75
N GLY A 9 -20.27 26.20 9.05
CA GLY A 9 -21.48 27.03 8.99
C GLY A 9 -22.65 26.34 9.70
N PRO A 10 -23.37 27.03 10.60
CA PRO A 10 -24.57 26.52 11.26
C PRO A 10 -25.77 26.58 10.29
N ASP A 11 -26.79 25.77 10.54
CA ASP A 11 -28.13 25.82 9.92
C ASP A 11 -28.27 25.41 8.45
N ALA A 12 -27.96 24.15 8.16
CA ALA A 12 -28.64 23.41 7.08
C ALA A 12 -29.38 22.22 7.70
N GLU A 13 -30.71 22.27 7.70
CA GLU A 13 -31.56 21.16 8.12
C GLU A 13 -31.30 19.93 7.22
N TRP A 14 -30.52 18.98 7.75
CA TRP A 14 -30.34 17.66 7.16
C TRP A 14 -31.51 16.76 7.57
N GLY A 15 -32.53 16.66 6.71
CA GLY A 15 -33.49 15.57 6.78
C GLY A 15 -32.89 14.27 6.21
N GLY A 16 -32.54 13.32 7.08
CA GLY A 16 -32.01 11.99 6.71
C GLY A 16 -31.61 11.15 7.94
N PRO A 17 -31.65 9.80 7.88
CA PRO A 17 -31.96 8.93 9.03
C PRO A 17 -30.80 8.75 10.03
N ASP A 18 -31.06 9.11 11.28
CA ASP A 18 -30.41 8.72 12.55
C ASP A 18 -29.02 8.05 12.44
N GLN A 19 -28.04 8.91 12.21
CA GLN A 19 -26.62 8.69 12.47
C GLN A 19 -26.39 8.49 13.97
N LEU A 20 -25.95 7.30 14.37
CA LEU A 20 -25.40 7.06 15.70
C LEU A 20 -23.88 6.80 15.55
N CYS A 21 -23.15 7.86 15.91
CA CYS A 21 -21.83 7.86 16.55
C CYS A 21 -20.56 7.60 15.71
N TYR A 22 -20.17 8.61 14.93
CA TYR A 22 -18.77 9.05 14.77
C TYR A 22 -18.61 10.53 15.20
N GLY A 23 -19.32 10.94 16.26
CA GLY A 23 -19.14 12.26 16.88
C GLY A 23 -18.27 12.16 18.13
N PRO A 24 -17.47 13.19 18.48
CA PRO A 24 -17.06 13.36 19.87
C PRO A 24 -18.36 13.49 20.68
N PRO A 25 -18.56 12.76 21.78
CA PRO A 25 -19.77 12.94 22.56
C PRO A 25 -19.84 14.39 23.03
N ALA A 26 -21.03 14.96 23.02
CA ALA A 26 -21.34 16.15 23.81
C ALA A 26 -20.75 15.95 25.22
N ALA A 27 -20.18 17.01 25.80
CA ALA A 27 -19.44 16.97 27.06
C ALA A 27 -20.22 16.20 28.15
N ASP A 28 -19.91 14.92 28.28
CA ASP A 28 -20.43 14.05 29.32
C ASP A 28 -19.47 14.16 30.52
N PRO A 29 -19.91 14.66 31.67
CA PRO A 29 -19.08 14.77 32.87
C PRO A 29 -18.66 13.40 33.45
N LEU A 30 -19.09 12.27 32.87
CA LEU A 30 -18.77 10.91 33.30
C LEU A 30 -17.72 10.18 32.45
N ARG A 31 -17.07 10.82 31.46
CA ARG A 31 -15.90 10.18 30.80
C ARG A 31 -14.76 10.08 31.82
N PRO A 32 -14.26 8.87 32.17
CA PRO A 32 -13.03 8.77 32.95
C PRO A 32 -11.96 9.53 32.18
N THR A 33 -11.34 10.51 32.85
CA THR A 33 -10.17 11.22 32.33
C THR A 33 -9.15 10.15 31.97
N ARG A 34 -8.91 9.91 30.68
CA ARG A 34 -7.82 9.03 30.24
C ARG A 34 -6.56 9.55 30.94
N PRO A 35 -5.90 8.77 31.80
CA PRO A 35 -4.75 9.27 32.55
C PRO A 35 -3.69 9.69 31.53
N THR A 36 -3.46 10.99 31.43
CA THR A 36 -2.36 11.54 30.64
C THR A 36 -1.07 11.17 31.36
N ARG A 37 -0.17 10.40 30.72
CA ARG A 37 1.21 10.39 31.21
C ARG A 37 1.74 11.82 31.05
N PRO A 38 2.23 12.46 32.13
CA PRO A 38 2.85 13.76 32.01
C PRO A 38 4.02 13.64 31.03
N VAL A 39 4.09 14.55 30.06
CA VAL A 39 5.32 14.72 29.28
C VAL A 39 6.42 15.03 30.30
N THR A 40 7.59 14.42 30.13
CA THR A 40 8.83 14.94 30.74
C THR A 40 8.95 16.43 30.41
N ALA A 41 9.64 17.22 31.25
CA ALA A 41 9.67 18.69 31.17
C ALA A 41 9.68 19.24 29.72
N ALA A 42 8.92 20.33 29.48
CA ALA A 42 8.77 20.91 28.14
C ALA A 42 10.13 21.08 27.44
N PRO A 43 10.25 20.73 26.13
CA PRO A 43 11.52 20.80 25.43
C PRO A 43 12.18 22.17 25.57
N ALA A 44 13.50 22.17 25.78
CA ALA A 44 14.27 23.40 25.75
C ALA A 44 14.05 24.11 24.41
N GLY A 45 13.83 25.43 24.45
CA GLY A 45 13.60 26.22 23.24
C GLY A 45 12.15 26.25 22.70
N LEU A 46 11.19 25.53 23.32
CA LEU A 46 9.79 25.55 22.88
C LEU A 46 9.18 26.97 22.82
N ALA A 47 9.53 27.84 23.78
CA ALA A 47 9.08 29.23 23.80
C ALA A 47 9.69 30.08 22.66
N GLU A 48 10.97 29.88 22.34
CA GLU A 48 11.61 30.53 21.19
C GLU A 48 10.94 30.07 19.89
N PHE A 49 10.71 28.76 19.76
CA PHE A 49 10.05 28.19 18.59
C PHE A 49 8.62 28.70 18.44
N ALA A 50 7.85 28.80 19.53
CA ALA A 50 6.52 29.39 19.52
C ALA A 50 6.52 30.84 19.01
N ALA A 51 7.49 31.65 19.46
CA ALA A 51 7.61 33.05 19.05
C ALA A 51 7.93 33.17 17.55
N ARG A 52 8.86 32.35 17.05
CA ARG A 52 9.20 32.30 15.60
C ARG A 52 8.03 31.80 14.75
N ALA A 53 7.38 30.73 15.17
CA ALA A 53 6.19 30.21 14.51
C ALA A 53 5.06 31.25 14.49
N THR A 54 4.91 32.05 15.55
CA THR A 54 3.92 33.13 15.62
C THR A 54 4.26 34.26 14.65
N ALA A 55 5.54 34.63 14.52
CA ALA A 55 5.99 35.61 13.55
C ALA A 55 5.78 35.13 12.10
N LEU A 56 5.96 33.83 11.84
CA LEU A 56 5.80 33.22 10.52
C LEU A 56 4.33 33.03 10.11
N LEU A 57 3.52 32.42 10.99
CA LEU A 57 2.15 31.99 10.68
C LEU A 57 1.06 32.99 11.12
N GLY A 58 1.41 33.88 12.05
CA GLY A 58 0.46 34.70 12.80
C GLY A 58 -0.13 33.98 14.03
N ALA A 59 -0.52 34.76 15.04
CA ALA A 59 -0.99 34.24 16.34
C ALA A 59 -2.22 33.31 16.25
N GLY A 60 -3.11 33.51 15.28
CA GLY A 60 -4.30 32.66 15.10
C GLY A 60 -4.00 31.24 14.60
N ARG A 61 -2.75 30.92 14.29
CA ARG A 61 -2.29 29.63 13.72
C ARG A 61 -1.27 28.90 14.58
N VAL A 62 -1.00 29.46 15.76
CA VAL A 62 -0.14 28.89 16.79
C VAL A 62 -1.02 28.73 18.03
N LEU A 63 -1.49 27.51 18.27
CA LEU A 63 -2.40 27.21 19.38
C LEU A 63 -1.61 26.63 20.54
N ALA A 64 -1.77 27.25 21.72
CA ALA A 64 -1.13 26.83 22.96
C ALA A 64 -2.14 26.77 24.13
N ASP A 65 -3.42 27.05 23.88
CA ASP A 65 -4.45 26.97 24.92
C ASP A 65 -4.80 25.51 25.25
N ARG A 66 -5.27 25.29 26.48
CA ARG A 66 -5.56 23.96 27.03
C ARG A 66 -6.52 23.15 26.16
N THR A 67 -7.52 23.78 25.56
CA THR A 67 -8.54 23.10 24.75
C THR A 67 -7.93 22.60 23.46
N SER A 68 -7.21 23.47 22.74
CA SER A 68 -6.52 23.09 21.51
C SER A 68 -5.50 21.98 21.75
N LEU A 69 -4.69 22.06 22.82
CA LEU A 69 -3.73 21.00 23.14
C LEU A 69 -4.43 19.67 23.47
N GLY A 70 -5.54 19.71 24.21
CA GLY A 70 -6.33 18.51 24.56
C GLY A 70 -7.00 17.84 23.36
N LEU A 71 -7.50 18.60 22.37
CA LEU A 71 -8.09 18.03 21.15
C LEU A 71 -7.06 17.34 20.24
N HIS A 72 -5.78 17.67 20.40
CA HIS A 72 -4.68 17.10 19.62
C HIS A 72 -3.80 16.14 20.45
N SER A 73 -4.26 15.75 21.65
CA SER A 73 -3.51 14.84 22.52
C SER A 73 -3.85 13.36 22.31
N TYR A 74 -4.81 13.03 21.43
CA TYR A 74 -5.24 11.66 21.16
C TYR A 74 -5.50 11.43 19.66
N ASP A 75 -5.50 10.16 19.27
CA ASP A 75 -6.00 9.65 17.99
C ASP A 75 -6.92 8.45 18.29
N ALA A 76 -7.11 7.53 17.35
CA ALA A 76 -7.98 6.37 17.56
C ALA A 76 -7.34 5.27 18.44
N SER A 77 -6.06 5.41 18.80
CA SER A 77 -5.37 4.51 19.72
C SER A 77 -5.85 4.66 21.17
N LEU A 78 -5.36 3.78 22.04
CA LEU A 78 -5.52 3.91 23.50
C LEU A 78 -4.57 4.95 24.13
N GLU A 79 -3.62 5.48 23.37
CA GLU A 79 -2.60 6.39 23.86
C GLU A 79 -3.08 7.85 23.93
N VAL A 80 -2.50 8.61 24.86
CA VAL A 80 -2.73 10.05 25.00
C VAL A 80 -1.39 10.73 25.31
N ARG A 81 -1.03 11.75 24.53
CA ARG A 81 0.18 12.57 24.73
C ARG A 81 -0.11 14.03 24.41
N GLN A 82 0.03 14.90 25.41
CA GLN A 82 -0.30 16.31 25.25
C GLN A 82 0.82 17.06 24.52
N PRO A 83 0.55 17.73 23.39
CA PRO A 83 1.54 18.56 22.72
C PRO A 83 1.82 19.86 23.51
N GLY A 84 2.95 20.49 23.22
CA GLY A 84 3.29 21.82 23.73
C GLY A 84 2.75 22.95 22.85
N LEU A 85 2.63 22.71 21.54
CA LEU A 85 2.09 23.64 20.54
C LEU A 85 1.31 22.88 19.47
N VAL A 86 0.32 23.54 18.87
CA VAL A 86 -0.31 23.09 17.62
C VAL A 86 -0.13 24.18 16.56
N LEU A 87 0.42 23.83 15.40
CA LEU A 87 0.79 24.74 14.32
C LEU A 87 -0.03 24.44 13.07
N ILE A 88 -0.53 25.48 12.40
CA ILE A 88 -1.39 25.33 11.20
C ILE A 88 -0.78 26.08 10.00
N PRO A 89 0.23 25.49 9.32
CA PRO A 89 0.79 26.05 8.09
C PRO A 89 -0.27 26.13 6.97
N ARG A 90 -0.14 27.09 6.07
CA ARG A 90 -1.00 27.26 4.89
C ARG A 90 -0.33 26.83 3.60
N HIS A 91 1.00 26.90 3.56
CA HIS A 91 1.78 26.65 2.35
C HIS A 91 2.97 25.75 2.65
N ALA A 92 3.45 25.02 1.64
CA ALA A 92 4.63 24.18 1.76
C ALA A 92 5.88 24.98 2.22
N ALA A 93 5.97 26.27 1.86
CA ALA A 93 7.02 27.16 2.34
C ALA A 93 6.95 27.40 3.86
N ASP A 94 5.75 27.51 4.43
CA ASP A 94 5.57 27.63 5.88
C ASP A 94 6.09 26.36 6.58
N LEU A 95 5.73 25.19 6.04
CA LEU A 95 6.18 23.89 6.55
C LEU A 95 7.71 23.79 6.52
N ALA A 96 8.34 24.17 5.41
CA ALA A 96 9.80 24.17 5.27
C ALA A 96 10.48 25.07 6.32
N ALA A 97 9.97 26.28 6.51
CA ALA A 97 10.49 27.22 7.48
C ALA A 97 10.32 26.72 8.93
N LEU A 98 9.16 26.14 9.27
CA LEU A 98 8.90 25.55 10.58
C LEU A 98 9.86 24.39 10.89
N VAL A 99 10.06 23.48 9.94
CA VAL A 99 10.96 22.32 10.13
C VAL A 99 12.41 22.80 10.27
N THR A 100 12.84 23.77 9.47
CA THR A 100 14.18 24.38 9.57
C THR A 100 14.40 25.00 10.95
N ASP A 101 13.42 25.77 11.45
CA ASP A 101 13.50 26.38 12.78
C ASP A 101 13.50 25.34 13.89
N ALA A 102 12.66 24.31 13.78
CA ALA A 102 12.61 23.21 14.74
C ALA A 102 13.94 22.45 14.80
N ALA A 103 14.56 22.18 13.66
CA ALA A 103 15.88 21.56 13.55
C ALA A 103 16.97 22.41 14.22
N ARG A 104 16.98 23.72 13.96
CA ARG A 104 17.95 24.67 14.52
C ARG A 104 17.84 24.79 16.05
N ILE A 105 16.62 24.78 16.57
CA ILE A 105 16.35 24.99 18.01
C ILE A 105 16.39 23.65 18.78
N GLY A 106 16.18 22.52 18.10
CA GLY A 106 16.09 21.20 18.71
C GLY A 106 14.71 20.89 19.30
N VAL A 107 13.64 21.42 18.68
CA VAL A 107 12.25 21.15 19.13
C VAL A 107 11.66 19.98 18.34
N PRO A 108 11.19 18.92 19.01
CA PRO A 108 10.46 17.84 18.35
C PRO A 108 9.17 18.31 17.67
N TRP A 109 8.85 17.71 16.53
CA TRP A 109 7.61 17.96 15.83
C TRP A 109 6.98 16.67 15.27
N VAL A 110 5.65 16.70 15.15
CA VAL A 110 4.84 15.59 14.63
C VAL A 110 3.87 16.14 13.58
N MET A 111 3.91 15.57 12.38
CA MET A 111 2.90 15.89 11.36
C MET A 111 1.60 15.18 11.69
N ARG A 112 0.48 15.88 11.56
CA ARG A 112 -0.85 15.32 11.83
C ARG A 112 -1.83 15.72 10.73
N GLY A 113 -2.44 14.70 10.13
CA GLY A 113 -3.61 14.84 9.28
C GLY A 113 -4.89 14.99 10.10
N ALA A 114 -5.89 14.13 9.83
CA ALA A 114 -7.15 14.13 10.57
C ALA A 114 -7.07 13.48 11.97
N GLY A 115 -5.99 12.75 12.28
CA GLY A 115 -5.84 12.06 13.57
C GLY A 115 -6.69 10.79 13.70
N THR A 116 -6.94 10.09 12.60
CA THR A 116 -7.79 8.89 12.52
C THR A 116 -7.02 7.58 12.69
N GLY A 117 -5.70 7.62 12.89
CA GLY A 117 -4.83 6.44 13.02
C GLY A 117 -4.98 5.74 14.38
N TYR A 118 -4.66 4.44 14.42
CA TYR A 118 -4.75 3.58 15.61
C TYR A 118 -3.38 3.30 16.26
N SER A 119 -2.28 3.77 15.66
CA SER A 119 -0.91 3.49 16.11
C SER A 119 -0.40 4.41 17.22
N GLY A 120 -1.01 5.58 17.44
CA GLY A 120 -0.39 6.65 18.22
C GLY A 120 0.68 7.44 17.44
N GLY A 121 0.85 7.18 16.13
CA GLY A 121 1.87 7.81 15.29
C GLY A 121 1.73 9.33 15.17
N ALA A 122 0.51 9.86 15.31
CA ALA A 122 0.20 11.29 15.23
C ALA A 122 0.26 12.02 16.60
N LEU A 123 0.88 11.41 17.62
CA LEU A 123 0.94 11.93 18.99
C LEU A 123 2.33 12.45 19.39
N ALA A 124 2.35 13.54 20.15
CA ALA A 124 3.57 14.21 20.60
C ALA A 124 4.20 13.55 21.85
N GLU A 125 4.72 12.32 21.72
CA GLU A 125 5.37 11.55 22.82
C GLU A 125 6.37 12.37 23.65
N HIS A 126 7.27 13.09 22.99
CA HIS A 126 8.31 13.92 23.62
C HIS A 126 7.90 15.40 23.72
N GLY A 127 6.59 15.70 23.69
CA GLY A 127 6.08 17.06 23.63
C GLY A 127 6.42 17.74 22.30
N GLY A 128 6.76 19.04 22.37
CA GLY A 128 7.06 19.82 21.17
C GLY A 128 5.81 20.25 20.42
N ALA A 129 5.85 20.24 19.09
CA ALA A 129 4.78 20.76 18.24
C ALA A 129 4.06 19.67 17.43
N VAL A 130 2.72 19.76 17.36
CA VAL A 130 1.91 19.06 16.37
C VAL A 130 1.64 20.01 15.21
N VAL A 131 2.02 19.61 13.99
CA VAL A 131 1.88 20.41 12.77
C VAL A 131 0.72 19.83 11.95
N LEU A 132 -0.36 20.60 11.81
CA LEU A 132 -1.57 20.16 11.11
C LEU A 132 -1.44 20.37 9.60
N THR A 133 -1.75 19.34 8.81
CA THR A 133 -1.75 19.44 7.35
C THR A 133 -3.06 19.93 6.77
N ARG A 134 -4.12 20.12 7.57
CA ARG A 134 -5.50 20.42 7.12
C ARG A 134 -5.64 21.58 6.13
N ASP A 135 -4.77 22.59 6.22
CA ASP A 135 -4.81 23.78 5.35
C ASP A 135 -3.83 23.66 4.15
N LEU A 136 -3.04 22.58 4.09
CA LEU A 136 -2.26 22.13 2.93
C LEU A 136 -3.10 21.11 2.13
N ASN A 137 -4.24 21.54 1.59
CA ASN A 137 -5.28 20.65 1.05
C ASN A 137 -5.62 20.88 -0.43
N ARG A 138 -4.65 21.39 -1.21
CA ARG A 138 -4.88 21.63 -2.64
C ARG A 138 -4.56 20.38 -3.46
N ILE A 139 -5.46 20.08 -4.39
CA ILE A 139 -5.10 19.25 -5.55
C ILE A 139 -4.36 20.18 -6.51
N LEU A 140 -3.06 19.91 -6.70
CA LEU A 140 -2.16 20.75 -7.46
C LEU A 140 -2.34 20.51 -8.97
N GLU A 141 -2.49 19.24 -9.37
CA GLU A 141 -2.63 18.83 -10.77
C GLU A 141 -3.39 17.50 -10.85
N ILE A 142 -4.29 17.38 -11.83
CA ILE A 142 -4.85 16.09 -12.26
C ILE A 142 -4.48 15.95 -13.73
N ASP A 143 -3.70 14.91 -14.04
CA ASP A 143 -3.31 14.55 -15.40
C ASP A 143 -4.05 13.25 -15.76
N PRO A 144 -5.24 13.33 -16.37
CA PRO A 144 -6.04 12.15 -16.70
C PRO A 144 -5.36 11.28 -17.76
N ASP A 145 -4.54 11.88 -18.62
CA ASP A 145 -3.82 11.19 -19.68
C ASP A 145 -2.69 10.34 -19.08
N ARG A 146 -1.92 10.89 -18.13
CA ARG A 146 -0.87 10.12 -17.41
C ARG A 146 -1.47 9.26 -16.31
N ARG A 147 -2.75 9.48 -15.99
CA ARG A 147 -3.45 8.89 -14.85
C ARG A 147 -2.67 9.15 -13.56
N LEU A 148 -2.28 10.41 -13.38
CA LEU A 148 -1.57 10.90 -12.20
C LEU A 148 -2.36 12.03 -11.55
N VAL A 149 -2.24 12.12 -10.23
CA VAL A 149 -2.73 13.26 -9.46
C VAL A 149 -1.63 13.72 -8.53
N ARG A 150 -1.36 15.02 -8.53
CA ARG A 150 -0.41 15.66 -7.61
C ARG A 150 -1.20 16.49 -6.61
N CYS A 151 -0.96 16.29 -5.33
CA CYS A 151 -1.73 16.92 -4.26
C CYS A 151 -0.92 17.17 -2.99
N GLU A 152 -1.40 18.10 -2.17
CA GLU A 152 -0.86 18.41 -0.85
C GLU A 152 -1.35 17.40 0.22
N PRO A 153 -0.61 17.19 1.32
CA PRO A 153 -0.86 16.12 2.31
C PRO A 153 -2.22 16.22 3.04
N GLY A 154 -2.82 17.40 3.10
CA GLY A 154 -4.09 17.66 3.77
C GLY A 154 -5.34 17.36 2.94
N VAL A 155 -5.19 16.97 1.67
CA VAL A 155 -6.33 16.55 0.84
C VAL A 155 -7.01 15.35 1.48
N VAL A 156 -8.32 15.45 1.74
CA VAL A 156 -9.13 14.33 2.23
C VAL A 156 -9.34 13.33 1.09
N LEU A 157 -9.23 12.04 1.39
CA LEU A 157 -9.34 11.00 0.37
C LEU A 157 -10.71 11.02 -0.34
N GLY A 158 -11.81 11.27 0.39
CA GLY A 158 -13.13 11.46 -0.19
C GLY A 158 -13.20 12.59 -1.21
N ASP A 159 -12.54 13.73 -0.92
CA ASP A 159 -12.51 14.86 -1.84
C ASP A 159 -11.67 14.55 -3.10
N LEU A 160 -10.57 13.80 -2.95
CA LEU A 160 -9.81 13.32 -4.10
C LEU A 160 -10.68 12.42 -4.99
N ARG A 161 -11.46 11.50 -4.39
CA ARG A 161 -12.35 10.61 -5.15
C ARG A 161 -13.35 11.41 -5.97
N GLU A 162 -14.04 12.37 -5.36
CA GLU A 162 -14.98 13.22 -6.10
C GLU A 162 -14.30 14.04 -7.20
N ALA A 163 -13.08 14.54 -6.97
CA ALA A 163 -12.32 15.28 -7.97
C ALA A 163 -11.89 14.43 -9.18
N LEU A 164 -11.71 13.11 -9.01
CA LEU A 164 -11.34 12.19 -10.09
C LEU A 164 -12.53 11.67 -10.90
N ARG A 165 -13.76 11.68 -10.32
CA ARG A 165 -14.98 11.16 -10.97
C ARG A 165 -15.25 11.73 -12.37
N PRO A 166 -15.11 13.04 -12.66
CA PRO A 166 -15.37 13.59 -13.99
C PRO A 166 -14.44 13.01 -15.08
N TYR A 167 -13.27 12.51 -14.69
CA TYR A 167 -12.30 11.88 -15.58
C TYR A 167 -12.55 10.37 -15.72
N GLY A 168 -13.50 9.80 -14.97
CA GLY A 168 -13.73 8.36 -14.84
C GLY A 168 -12.48 7.60 -14.37
N LEU A 169 -11.74 8.23 -13.45
CA LEU A 169 -10.56 7.69 -12.79
C LEU A 169 -10.84 7.54 -11.29
N ARG A 170 -10.07 6.69 -10.63
CA ARG A 170 -10.13 6.46 -9.19
C ARG A 170 -8.76 6.20 -8.58
N TYR A 171 -8.62 6.55 -7.32
CA TYR A 171 -7.52 6.14 -6.46
C TYR A 171 -7.96 4.94 -5.62
N LEU A 172 -7.23 3.82 -5.73
CA LEU A 172 -7.68 2.53 -5.20
C LEU A 172 -7.53 2.35 -3.68
N PRO A 173 -6.45 2.80 -3.02
CA PRO A 173 -6.36 2.67 -1.57
C PRO A 173 -7.59 3.27 -0.88
N ASP A 174 -8.24 2.45 -0.05
CA ASP A 174 -9.59 2.69 0.44
C ASP A 174 -9.74 2.39 1.94
N PRO A 175 -8.94 3.04 2.81
CA PRO A 175 -9.11 2.89 4.25
C PRO A 175 -10.55 3.21 4.66
N SER A 176 -11.04 2.52 5.68
CA SER A 176 -12.43 2.67 6.17
C SER A 176 -12.79 4.10 6.57
N SER A 177 -11.77 4.92 6.90
CA SER A 177 -11.87 6.33 7.25
C SER A 177 -11.78 7.29 6.05
N TYR A 178 -11.90 6.82 4.79
CA TYR A 178 -11.68 7.62 3.58
C TYR A 178 -12.44 8.97 3.53
N GLN A 179 -13.59 9.07 4.21
CA GLN A 179 -14.38 10.30 4.26
C GLN A 179 -13.71 11.43 5.05
N VAL A 180 -12.73 11.10 5.89
CA VAL A 180 -12.07 12.05 6.80
C VAL A 180 -10.54 11.92 6.79
N CYS A 181 -9.97 10.77 6.45
CA CYS A 181 -8.52 10.61 6.41
C CYS A 181 -7.91 11.47 5.29
N THR A 182 -6.74 12.00 5.57
CA THR A 182 -5.97 12.83 4.63
C THR A 182 -4.92 11.98 3.92
N LEU A 183 -4.62 12.29 2.66
CA LEU A 183 -3.65 11.53 1.87
C LEU A 183 -2.23 11.52 2.46
N GLY A 184 -1.81 12.59 3.15
CA GLY A 184 -0.53 12.59 3.88
C GLY A 184 -0.51 11.57 5.02
N GLY A 185 -1.65 11.35 5.68
CA GLY A 185 -1.81 10.29 6.67
C GLY A 185 -1.79 8.90 6.02
N ASN A 186 -2.44 8.74 4.87
CA ASN A 186 -2.39 7.49 4.11
C ASN A 186 -0.95 7.15 3.68
N VAL A 187 -0.16 8.15 3.26
CA VAL A 187 1.26 7.98 2.95
C VAL A 187 2.05 7.64 4.22
N ALA A 188 1.84 8.35 5.32
CA ALA A 188 2.55 8.12 6.58
C ALA A 188 2.33 6.72 7.15
N GLU A 189 1.12 6.19 7.07
CA GLU A 189 0.74 4.86 7.59
C GLU A 189 0.84 3.74 6.53
N ASN A 190 1.22 4.07 5.28
CA ASN A 190 1.11 3.16 4.12
C ASN A 190 -0.29 2.50 4.05
N ALA A 191 -1.34 3.31 4.19
CA ALA A 191 -2.71 2.84 4.37
C ALA A 191 -3.13 1.89 3.25
N GLY A 192 -3.81 0.82 3.64
CA GLY A 192 -4.44 -0.16 2.77
C GLY A 192 -5.95 0.02 2.69
N GLY A 193 -6.66 -1.09 2.80
CA GLY A 193 -8.10 -1.22 2.66
C GLY A 193 -8.48 -2.51 1.93
N PRO A 194 -9.78 -2.78 1.76
CA PRO A 194 -10.28 -3.96 1.07
C PRO A 194 -9.66 -4.18 -0.33
N HIS A 195 -9.43 -3.11 -1.11
CA HIS A 195 -8.91 -3.22 -2.48
C HIS A 195 -7.40 -3.47 -2.57
N ALA A 196 -6.69 -3.42 -1.44
CA ALA A 196 -5.27 -3.73 -1.42
C ALA A 196 -4.99 -5.23 -1.68
N LEU A 197 -6.02 -6.10 -1.68
CA LEU A 197 -5.90 -7.47 -2.17
C LEU A 197 -5.32 -7.50 -3.58
N GLY A 198 -6.00 -6.92 -4.57
CA GLY A 198 -5.55 -6.95 -5.96
C GLY A 198 -4.47 -5.91 -6.28
N SER A 199 -4.48 -4.78 -5.57
CA SER A 199 -3.75 -3.57 -5.98
C SER A 199 -2.64 -3.12 -5.03
N GLY A 200 -2.62 -3.69 -3.82
CA GLY A 200 -1.71 -3.33 -2.74
C GLY A 200 -1.99 -1.98 -2.07
N PRO A 201 -1.18 -1.60 -1.08
CA PRO A 201 -1.41 -0.43 -0.25
C PRO A 201 -0.96 0.88 -0.92
N THR A 202 -1.08 2.00 -0.19
CA THR A 202 -0.68 3.35 -0.64
C THR A 202 0.69 3.39 -1.31
N SER A 203 1.69 2.66 -0.78
CA SER A 203 3.03 2.62 -1.39
C SER A 203 3.02 2.20 -2.85
N ASN A 204 2.11 1.33 -3.30
CA ASN A 204 2.05 0.92 -4.71
C ASN A 204 1.67 2.06 -5.65
N PHE A 205 1.01 3.10 -5.13
CA PHE A 205 0.47 4.22 -5.91
C PHE A 205 1.28 5.51 -5.80
N VAL A 206 2.21 5.62 -4.84
CA VAL A 206 3.08 6.79 -4.73
C VAL A 206 4.14 6.72 -5.83
N VAL A 207 4.08 7.66 -6.77
CA VAL A 207 5.05 7.79 -7.86
C VAL A 207 6.10 8.87 -7.58
N GLY A 208 5.77 9.86 -6.75
CA GLY A 208 6.72 10.86 -6.30
C GLY A 208 6.32 11.53 -4.99
N LEU A 209 7.32 12.05 -4.28
CA LEU A 209 7.20 12.75 -3.01
C LEU A 209 8.06 14.01 -3.01
N ASP A 210 7.47 15.13 -2.61
CA ASP A 210 8.24 16.31 -2.21
C ASP A 210 8.24 16.40 -0.69
N LEU A 211 9.44 16.47 -0.13
CA LEU A 211 9.72 16.29 1.28
C LEU A 211 10.49 17.50 1.80
N ILE A 212 10.31 17.76 3.10
CA ILE A 212 11.27 18.51 3.90
C ILE A 212 11.90 17.52 4.88
N LEU A 213 13.22 17.34 4.76
CA LEU A 213 13.99 16.47 5.64
C LEU A 213 14.10 17.07 7.05
N PRO A 214 14.44 16.26 8.07
CA PRO A 214 14.54 16.71 9.46
C PRO A 214 15.51 17.88 9.69
N ASP A 215 16.50 18.06 8.82
CA ASP A 215 17.43 19.20 8.84
C ASP A 215 16.90 20.47 8.16
N GLY A 216 15.66 20.43 7.63
CA GLY A 216 15.02 21.53 6.91
C GLY A 216 15.28 21.54 5.40
N SER A 217 16.17 20.67 4.90
CA SER A 217 16.47 20.63 3.46
C SER A 217 15.31 20.02 2.64
N PRO A 218 14.98 20.58 1.47
CA PRO A 218 13.99 19.99 0.58
C PRO A 218 14.57 18.77 -0.15
N ALA A 219 13.74 17.77 -0.40
CA ALA A 219 14.09 16.61 -1.22
C ALA A 219 12.90 16.21 -2.10
N THR A 220 13.16 15.86 -3.36
CA THR A 220 12.17 15.28 -4.26
C THR A 220 12.60 13.87 -4.61
N LEU A 221 11.70 12.91 -4.41
CA LEU A 221 11.89 11.51 -4.76
C LEU A 221 10.90 11.11 -5.84
N THR A 222 11.36 10.38 -6.85
CA THR A 222 10.52 9.94 -7.96
C THR A 222 10.80 8.49 -8.33
N GLU A 223 9.89 7.93 -9.12
CA GLU A 223 10.07 6.64 -9.76
C GLU A 223 11.30 6.58 -10.67
N ALA A 224 11.63 7.70 -11.31
CA ALA A 224 12.74 7.80 -12.23
C ALA A 224 14.11 7.61 -11.55
N ASP A 225 14.19 7.88 -10.26
CA ASP A 225 15.42 7.72 -9.48
C ASP A 225 15.94 6.27 -9.55
N VAL A 226 15.03 5.29 -9.53
CA VAL A 226 15.37 3.85 -9.63
C VAL A 226 15.95 3.53 -11.00
N TRP A 227 15.30 4.02 -12.06
CA TRP A 227 15.70 3.76 -13.45
C TRP A 227 17.05 4.40 -13.78
N GLN A 228 17.35 5.55 -13.17
CA GLN A 228 18.64 6.25 -13.26
C GLN A 228 19.73 5.60 -12.38
N GLY A 229 19.43 4.44 -11.80
CA GLY A 229 20.36 3.66 -11.01
C GLY A 229 20.46 4.09 -9.55
N GLY A 230 19.48 4.80 -9.00
CA GLY A 230 19.33 5.05 -7.56
C GLY A 230 18.55 3.96 -6.83
N LEU A 231 18.41 4.11 -5.52
CA LEU A 231 17.53 3.30 -4.68
C LEU A 231 16.11 3.89 -4.66
N ASP A 232 15.11 3.03 -4.50
CA ASP A 232 13.73 3.47 -4.35
C ASP A 232 13.43 4.01 -2.94
N LEU A 233 14.01 5.15 -2.59
CA LEU A 233 13.93 5.73 -1.25
C LEU A 233 12.49 6.05 -0.81
N ARG A 234 11.54 6.14 -1.75
CA ARG A 234 10.11 6.32 -1.45
C ARG A 234 9.58 5.20 -0.57
N SER A 235 10.11 3.98 -0.68
CA SER A 235 9.69 2.87 0.18
C SER A 235 9.97 3.16 1.66
N LEU A 236 11.06 3.87 1.98
CA LEU A 236 11.35 4.24 3.37
C LEU A 236 10.37 5.29 3.90
N LEU A 237 9.94 6.23 3.06
CA LEU A 237 9.10 7.35 3.49
C LEU A 237 7.62 6.98 3.63
N VAL A 238 7.09 6.16 2.71
CA VAL A 238 5.72 5.65 2.81
C VAL A 238 5.67 4.59 3.91
N GLY A 239 4.86 4.79 4.95
CA GLY A 239 4.86 3.94 6.14
C GLY A 239 5.85 4.38 7.22
N SER A 240 6.59 5.49 7.03
CA SER A 240 7.53 6.00 8.03
C SER A 240 6.85 6.66 9.23
N GLU A 241 5.52 6.81 9.21
CA GLU A 241 4.74 7.56 10.19
C GLU A 241 5.28 8.98 10.43
N GLY A 242 5.91 9.58 9.42
CA GLY A 242 6.51 10.91 9.52
C GLY A 242 7.77 10.97 10.38
N THR A 243 8.47 9.85 10.59
CA THR A 243 9.74 9.78 11.33
C THR A 243 10.97 10.10 10.48
N LEU A 244 10.83 10.19 9.15
CA LEU A 244 11.94 10.40 8.21
C LEU A 244 11.82 11.71 7.41
N GLY A 245 10.80 12.52 7.68
CA GLY A 245 10.59 13.81 7.02
C GLY A 245 9.12 14.21 6.95
N ALA A 246 8.88 15.45 6.52
CA ALA A 246 7.54 15.99 6.31
C ALA A 246 7.18 15.94 4.82
N VAL A 247 6.08 15.29 4.47
CA VAL A 247 5.54 15.29 3.10
C VAL A 247 4.87 16.64 2.82
N GLY A 248 5.41 17.40 1.86
CA GLY A 248 4.84 18.66 1.39
C GLY A 248 3.90 18.48 0.20
N ALA A 249 4.17 17.52 -0.68
CA ALA A 249 3.27 17.09 -1.75
C ALA A 249 3.55 15.63 -2.13
N MET A 250 2.57 14.97 -2.72
CA MET A 250 2.72 13.65 -3.32
C MET A 250 2.12 13.62 -4.73
N THR A 251 2.75 12.84 -5.60
CA THR A 251 2.19 12.44 -6.89
C THR A 251 1.76 10.99 -6.78
N LEU A 252 0.48 10.73 -7.06
CA LEU A 252 -0.17 9.44 -6.93
C LEU A 252 -0.64 8.96 -8.30
N ARG A 253 -0.49 7.66 -8.56
CA ARG A 253 -1.14 6.98 -9.68
C ARG A 253 -2.63 6.81 -9.40
N VAL A 254 -3.44 6.97 -10.43
CA VAL A 254 -4.86 6.64 -10.44
C VAL A 254 -5.14 5.63 -11.56
N VAL A 255 -6.26 4.94 -11.50
CA VAL A 255 -6.66 3.93 -12.49
C VAL A 255 -8.06 4.24 -13.03
N PRO A 256 -8.44 3.71 -14.20
CA PRO A 256 -9.81 3.84 -14.70
C PRO A 256 -10.84 3.23 -13.75
N GLU A 257 -12.04 3.81 -13.74
CA GLU A 257 -13.23 3.13 -13.23
C GLU A 257 -13.54 1.90 -14.09
N PRO A 258 -13.90 0.75 -13.49
CA PRO A 258 -14.29 -0.43 -14.22
C PRO A 258 -15.62 -0.21 -14.93
N GLU A 259 -15.86 -0.95 -16.02
CA GLU A 259 -17.13 -0.92 -16.76
C GLU A 259 -18.30 -1.39 -15.89
N CYS A 260 -18.05 -2.41 -15.06
CA CYS A 260 -19.01 -2.99 -14.13
C CYS A 260 -18.33 -3.25 -12.77
N SER A 261 -19.05 -2.94 -11.69
CA SER A 261 -18.67 -3.28 -10.32
C SER A 261 -19.90 -3.76 -9.55
N GLN A 262 -19.81 -4.94 -8.94
CA GLN A 262 -20.89 -5.54 -8.14
C GLN A 262 -20.30 -6.20 -6.90
N VAL A 263 -21.13 -6.38 -5.86
CA VAL A 263 -20.73 -7.06 -4.63
C VAL A 263 -21.67 -8.22 -4.36
N LEU A 264 -21.12 -9.41 -4.26
CA LEU A 264 -21.84 -10.58 -3.79
C LEU A 264 -21.73 -10.67 -2.27
N ILE A 265 -22.86 -10.63 -1.58
CA ILE A 265 -22.97 -10.87 -0.14
C ILE A 265 -23.27 -12.35 0.05
N ALA A 266 -22.33 -13.08 0.65
CA ALA A 266 -22.52 -14.46 1.06
C ALA A 266 -22.76 -14.56 2.57
N ARG A 267 -23.70 -15.41 2.97
CA ARG A 267 -24.12 -15.61 4.36
C ARG A 267 -23.94 -17.07 4.76
N PHE A 268 -23.33 -17.26 5.92
CA PHE A 268 -23.06 -18.57 6.51
C PHE A 268 -23.54 -18.59 7.97
N GLU A 269 -24.07 -19.72 8.44
CA GLU A 269 -24.45 -19.85 9.86
C GLU A 269 -23.23 -19.84 10.78
N GLU A 270 -22.11 -20.38 10.31
CA GLU A 270 -20.84 -20.45 11.03
C GLU A 270 -19.71 -19.77 10.25
N GLN A 271 -18.64 -19.38 10.95
CA GLN A 271 -17.50 -18.68 10.36
C GLN A 271 -16.57 -19.60 9.56
N ASP A 272 -16.48 -20.89 9.91
CA ASP A 272 -15.51 -21.82 9.32
C ASP A 272 -15.79 -22.09 7.83
N PRO A 273 -17.04 -22.34 7.39
CA PRO A 273 -17.37 -22.45 5.97
C PRO A 273 -17.05 -21.17 5.18
N ALA A 274 -17.32 -20.00 5.75
CA ALA A 274 -17.02 -18.72 5.10
C ALA A 274 -15.51 -18.53 4.86
N ALA A 275 -14.67 -18.86 5.85
CA ALA A 275 -13.22 -18.82 5.71
C ALA A 275 -12.71 -19.83 4.67
N ALA A 276 -13.29 -21.03 4.63
CA ALA A 276 -12.96 -22.04 3.62
C ALA A 276 -13.36 -21.61 2.21
N THR A 277 -14.49 -20.90 2.03
CA THR A 277 -14.88 -20.33 0.73
C THR A 277 -13.82 -19.38 0.19
N VAL A 278 -13.17 -18.57 1.04
CA VAL A 278 -12.08 -17.67 0.61
C VAL A 278 -10.91 -18.46 0.02
N GLU A 279 -10.47 -19.53 0.69
CA GLU A 279 -9.40 -20.40 0.19
C GLU A 279 -9.78 -21.05 -1.17
N VAL A 280 -11.02 -21.53 -1.31
CA VAL A 280 -11.52 -22.15 -2.55
C VAL A 280 -11.54 -21.17 -3.72
N LEU A 281 -12.04 -19.94 -3.51
CA LEU A 281 -12.09 -18.93 -4.57
C LEU A 281 -10.70 -18.59 -5.09
N LEU A 282 -9.76 -18.33 -4.17
CA LEU A 282 -8.38 -17.98 -4.52
C LEU A 282 -7.65 -19.16 -5.19
N ALA A 283 -7.82 -20.38 -4.68
CA ALA A 283 -7.23 -21.58 -5.28
C ALA A 283 -7.83 -21.90 -6.66
N GLY A 284 -9.09 -21.53 -6.89
CA GLY A 284 -9.75 -21.62 -8.18
C GLY A 284 -9.32 -20.55 -9.19
N GLY A 285 -8.39 -19.66 -8.83
CA GLY A 285 -7.89 -18.59 -9.70
C GLY A 285 -8.78 -17.36 -9.77
N LEU A 286 -9.87 -17.30 -8.99
CA LEU A 286 -10.68 -16.09 -8.87
C LEU A 286 -10.00 -15.15 -7.85
N LEU A 287 -9.53 -14.00 -8.31
CA LEU A 287 -9.04 -12.91 -7.46
C LEU A 287 -10.00 -11.71 -7.57
N PRO A 288 -10.99 -11.61 -6.68
CA PRO A 288 -11.90 -10.47 -6.61
C PRO A 288 -11.14 -9.15 -6.35
N SER A 289 -11.79 -8.01 -6.58
CA SER A 289 -11.20 -6.71 -6.27
C SER A 289 -11.05 -6.50 -4.76
N ALA A 290 -11.99 -7.05 -3.98
CA ALA A 290 -11.93 -7.12 -2.52
C ALA A 290 -12.66 -8.36 -1.97
N LEU A 291 -12.19 -8.87 -0.83
CA LEU A 291 -12.77 -9.99 -0.10
C LEU A 291 -12.77 -9.67 1.40
N ASP A 292 -13.91 -9.20 1.90
CA ASP A 292 -14.09 -8.74 3.29
C ASP A 292 -15.04 -9.66 4.05
N MET A 293 -14.80 -9.86 5.35
CA MET A 293 -15.67 -10.69 6.18
C MET A 293 -16.06 -9.98 7.48
N ILE A 294 -17.29 -10.23 7.94
CA ILE A 294 -17.75 -9.92 9.29
C ILE A 294 -18.22 -11.23 9.93
N THR A 295 -17.61 -11.62 11.05
CA THR A 295 -17.98 -12.87 11.73
C THR A 295 -19.32 -12.75 12.46
N GLY A 296 -19.84 -13.89 12.89
CA GLY A 296 -20.80 -13.94 13.99
C GLY A 296 -20.20 -13.34 15.27
N ALA A 297 -21.06 -12.73 16.09
CA ALA A 297 -20.79 -12.36 17.46
C ALA A 297 -20.22 -13.54 18.28
N TYR A 298 -19.08 -13.33 18.93
CA TYR A 298 -18.52 -14.28 19.89
C TYR A 298 -18.55 -13.67 21.29
N VAL A 299 -19.21 -14.35 22.23
CA VAL A 299 -19.26 -13.94 23.63
C VAL A 299 -18.85 -15.15 24.47
N PRO A 300 -17.77 -15.05 25.28
CA PRO A 300 -17.37 -16.10 26.20
C PRO A 300 -18.56 -16.59 27.04
N ASP A 301 -18.62 -17.90 27.27
CA ASP A 301 -19.69 -18.59 28.01
C ASP A 301 -21.12 -18.46 27.42
N ARG A 302 -21.27 -17.92 26.20
CA ARG A 302 -22.58 -17.79 25.51
C ARG A 302 -22.57 -18.34 24.07
N PRO A 303 -22.41 -19.67 23.89
CA PRO A 303 -22.30 -20.29 22.56
C PRO A 303 -23.59 -20.23 21.72
N ALA A 304 -24.74 -19.95 22.32
CA ALA A 304 -26.05 -20.00 21.67
C ALA A 304 -26.43 -18.77 20.82
N LEU A 305 -25.54 -17.78 20.68
CA LEU A 305 -25.89 -16.50 20.04
C LEU A 305 -26.26 -16.59 18.56
N ARG A 306 -26.00 -17.71 17.85
CA ARG A 306 -26.39 -17.96 16.43
C ARG A 306 -26.45 -16.68 15.60
N ASP A 307 -25.30 -16.03 15.45
CA ASP A 307 -25.13 -14.84 14.63
C ASP A 307 -24.36 -15.24 13.37
N PRO A 308 -24.93 -15.06 12.17
CA PRO A 308 -24.33 -15.53 10.93
C PRO A 308 -23.07 -14.75 10.60
N SER A 309 -22.14 -15.40 9.91
CA SER A 309 -20.98 -14.73 9.32
C SER A 309 -21.31 -14.30 7.89
N LEU A 310 -20.77 -13.15 7.48
CA LEU A 310 -21.01 -12.54 6.19
C LEU A 310 -19.69 -12.36 5.47
N LEU A 311 -19.60 -12.83 4.24
CA LEU A 311 -18.48 -12.64 3.33
C LEU A 311 -18.94 -11.73 2.18
N PHE A 312 -18.19 -10.67 1.92
CA PHE A 312 -18.43 -9.70 0.86
C PHE A 312 -17.39 -9.90 -0.23
N ILE A 313 -17.83 -10.17 -1.45
CA ILE A 313 -17.00 -10.48 -2.59
C ILE A 313 -17.22 -9.39 -3.64
N ALA A 314 -16.30 -8.43 -3.72
CA ALA A 314 -16.37 -7.33 -4.68
C ALA A 314 -15.76 -7.76 -6.03
N LEU A 315 -16.54 -7.62 -7.08
CA LEU A 315 -16.24 -8.09 -8.43
C LEU A 315 -16.20 -6.89 -9.37
N GLU A 316 -15.12 -6.78 -10.14
CA GLU A 316 -14.89 -5.66 -11.04
C GLU A 316 -14.33 -6.12 -12.38
N GLY A 317 -14.66 -5.40 -13.43
CA GLY A 317 -14.20 -5.68 -14.78
C GLY A 317 -15.20 -5.21 -15.83
N THR A 318 -15.18 -5.86 -16.98
CA THR A 318 -16.26 -5.82 -17.98
C THR A 318 -17.54 -6.47 -17.44
N THR A 319 -18.66 -6.18 -18.06
CA THR A 319 -19.94 -6.82 -17.71
C THR A 319 -19.87 -8.35 -17.82
N ALA A 320 -19.17 -8.87 -18.83
CA ALA A 320 -18.98 -10.31 -19.03
C ALA A 320 -18.07 -10.93 -17.95
N GLU A 321 -16.98 -10.24 -17.59
CA GLU A 321 -16.09 -10.64 -16.50
C GLU A 321 -16.85 -10.75 -15.18
N VAL A 322 -17.57 -9.69 -14.77
CA VAL A 322 -18.30 -9.67 -13.49
C VAL A 322 -19.36 -10.78 -13.44
N ARG A 323 -20.07 -11.04 -14.54
CA ARG A 323 -21.04 -12.15 -14.61
C ARG A 323 -20.39 -13.51 -14.41
N HIS A 324 -19.24 -13.77 -15.05
CA HIS A 324 -18.51 -15.02 -14.89
C HIS A 324 -17.98 -15.18 -13.46
N GLN A 325 -17.35 -14.13 -12.92
CA GLN A 325 -16.83 -14.11 -11.56
C GLN A 325 -17.95 -14.36 -10.52
N ALA A 326 -19.12 -13.74 -10.71
CA ALA A 326 -20.28 -13.94 -9.85
C ALA A 326 -20.76 -15.39 -9.85
N ALA A 327 -20.91 -16.00 -11.03
CA ALA A 327 -21.32 -17.40 -11.13
C ALA A 327 -20.34 -18.36 -10.43
N VAL A 328 -19.03 -18.13 -10.55
CA VAL A 328 -18.01 -18.91 -9.83
C VAL A 328 -18.12 -18.70 -8.32
N ALA A 329 -18.32 -17.45 -7.88
CA ALA A 329 -18.47 -17.13 -6.46
C ALA A 329 -19.73 -17.74 -5.83
N GLU A 330 -20.88 -17.63 -6.50
CA GLU A 330 -22.16 -18.23 -6.08
C GLU A 330 -22.04 -19.75 -5.93
N ALA A 331 -21.40 -20.42 -6.90
CA ALA A 331 -21.19 -21.86 -6.85
C ALA A 331 -20.32 -22.29 -5.66
N ALA A 332 -19.23 -21.56 -5.38
CA ALA A 332 -18.36 -21.83 -4.23
C ALA A 332 -19.07 -21.59 -2.89
N VAL A 333 -19.90 -20.54 -2.79
CA VAL A 333 -20.72 -20.26 -1.60
C VAL A 333 -21.74 -21.36 -1.37
N ALA A 334 -22.47 -21.76 -2.42
CA ALA A 334 -23.47 -22.83 -2.33
C ALA A 334 -22.84 -24.18 -1.94
N ALA A 335 -21.68 -24.52 -2.50
CA ALA A 335 -20.94 -25.73 -2.16
C ALA A 335 -20.49 -25.77 -0.68
N ALA A 336 -20.27 -24.60 -0.07
CA ALA A 336 -19.95 -24.46 1.35
C ALA A 336 -21.20 -24.33 2.25
N GLY A 337 -22.41 -24.51 1.70
CA GLY A 337 -23.67 -24.43 2.45
C GLY A 337 -24.12 -23.00 2.80
N GLY A 338 -23.53 -21.99 2.15
CA GLY A 338 -23.95 -20.60 2.30
C GLY A 338 -25.06 -20.21 1.32
N SER A 339 -25.71 -19.08 1.59
CA SER A 339 -26.57 -18.39 0.62
C SER A 339 -25.89 -17.11 0.14
N SER A 340 -26.26 -16.62 -1.06
CA SER A 340 -25.69 -15.39 -1.60
C SER A 340 -26.72 -14.50 -2.29
N GLU A 341 -26.40 -13.21 -2.35
CA GLU A 341 -27.15 -12.18 -3.05
C GLU A 341 -26.16 -11.22 -3.75
N LEU A 342 -26.37 -10.96 -5.04
CA LEU A 342 -25.54 -10.05 -5.83
C LEU A 342 -26.19 -8.66 -5.88
N LEU A 343 -25.42 -7.63 -5.51
CA LEU A 343 -25.89 -6.24 -5.43
C LEU A 343 -24.99 -5.29 -6.23
N ALA A 344 -25.58 -4.18 -6.69
CA ALA A 344 -24.80 -3.02 -7.12
C ALA A 344 -24.10 -2.36 -5.92
N VAL A 345 -22.94 -1.72 -6.16
CA VAL A 345 -22.10 -1.12 -5.11
C VAL A 345 -22.87 -0.14 -4.21
N ASP A 346 -23.66 0.77 -4.78
CA ASP A 346 -24.40 1.77 -4.01
C ASP A 346 -25.42 1.13 -3.06
N ALA A 347 -26.14 0.10 -3.54
CA ALA A 347 -27.08 -0.65 -2.73
C ALA A 347 -26.35 -1.44 -1.62
N PHE A 348 -25.21 -2.05 -1.96
CA PHE A 348 -24.37 -2.76 -1.01
C PHE A 348 -23.90 -1.87 0.15
N MET A 349 -23.46 -0.64 -0.13
CA MET A 349 -22.94 0.26 0.90
C MET A 349 -23.99 0.56 1.99
N ALA A 350 -25.24 0.78 1.61
CA ALA A 350 -26.34 0.96 2.55
C ALA A 350 -26.63 -0.31 3.38
N VAL A 351 -26.64 -1.48 2.71
CA VAL A 351 -26.83 -2.78 3.36
C VAL A 351 -25.71 -3.07 4.36
N ARG A 352 -24.45 -2.89 3.97
CA ARG A 352 -23.26 -3.10 4.83
C ARG A 352 -23.31 -2.23 6.07
N ALA A 353 -23.58 -0.93 5.92
CA ALA A 353 -23.65 0.00 7.06
C ALA A 353 -24.72 -0.43 8.08
N ARG A 354 -25.90 -0.86 7.60
CA ARG A 354 -26.97 -1.39 8.45
C ARG A 354 -26.55 -2.66 9.18
N LEU A 355 -25.98 -3.64 8.47
CA LEU A 355 -25.52 -4.91 9.04
C LEU A 355 -24.45 -4.74 10.12
N VAL A 356 -23.48 -3.85 9.88
CA VAL A 356 -22.45 -3.50 10.87
C VAL A 356 -23.09 -2.89 12.12
N LYS A 357 -23.97 -1.90 11.95
CA LYS A 357 -24.69 -1.24 13.06
C LYS A 357 -25.49 -2.24 13.89
N GLU A 358 -26.22 -3.14 13.24
CA GLU A 358 -27.01 -4.20 13.88
C GLU A 358 -26.12 -5.15 14.70
N LYS A 359 -25.00 -5.61 14.12
CA LYS A 359 -24.04 -6.51 14.81
C LYS A 359 -23.34 -5.83 16.00
N VAL A 360 -22.88 -4.59 15.85
CA VAL A 360 -22.27 -3.85 16.97
C VAL A 360 -23.29 -3.62 18.08
N ARG A 361 -24.52 -3.19 17.74
CA ARG A 361 -25.60 -3.03 18.73
C ARG A 361 -25.87 -4.34 19.47
N ARG A 362 -25.92 -5.45 18.74
CA ARG A 362 -26.11 -6.78 19.32
C ARG A 362 -24.97 -7.14 20.28
N MET A 363 -23.71 -6.90 19.90
CA MET A 363 -22.56 -7.14 20.77
C MET A 363 -22.60 -6.31 22.05
N VAL A 364 -22.96 -5.03 21.95
CA VAL A 364 -23.11 -4.18 23.14
C VAL A 364 -24.19 -4.73 24.07
N THR A 365 -25.35 -5.12 23.54
CA THR A 365 -26.46 -5.62 24.35
C THR A 365 -26.23 -7.02 24.91
N THR A 366 -25.64 -7.94 24.14
CA THR A 366 -25.44 -9.34 24.55
C THR A 366 -24.12 -9.57 25.28
N GLY A 367 -23.08 -8.80 24.97
CA GLY A 367 -21.79 -8.83 25.66
C GLY A 367 -21.80 -8.00 26.95
N GLY A 368 -22.76 -7.09 27.11
CA GLY A 368 -22.88 -6.22 28.29
C GLY A 368 -21.78 -5.18 28.40
N ARG A 369 -21.08 -4.89 27.30
CA ARG A 369 -19.90 -4.01 27.28
C ARG A 369 -20.11 -2.87 26.27
N PRO A 370 -20.04 -1.60 26.69
CA PRO A 370 -20.48 -0.46 25.88
C PRO A 370 -19.42 0.04 24.88
N CYS A 371 -18.15 -0.31 25.06
CA CYS A 371 -17.06 0.18 24.22
C CYS A 371 -16.37 -0.97 23.50
N TYR A 372 -15.67 -0.66 22.42
CA TYR A 372 -14.85 -1.61 21.68
C TYR A 372 -13.55 -0.98 21.22
N TYR A 373 -12.55 -1.81 20.93
CA TYR A 373 -11.27 -1.40 20.38
C TYR A 373 -11.01 -2.16 19.09
N LEU A 374 -10.73 -1.46 17.99
CA LEU A 374 -10.40 -2.09 16.73
C LEU A 374 -8.89 -2.33 16.68
N PHE A 375 -8.49 -3.59 16.71
CA PHE A 375 -7.09 -3.98 16.64
C PHE A 375 -6.75 -4.60 15.28
N ASP A 376 -5.48 -4.65 14.90
CA ASP A 376 -4.98 -5.18 13.63
C ASP A 376 -4.04 -6.36 13.89
N ALA A 377 -4.35 -7.53 13.29
CA ALA A 377 -3.67 -8.80 13.47
C ALA A 377 -3.53 -9.54 12.13
N VAL A 378 -2.30 -9.82 11.69
CA VAL A 378 -2.05 -10.31 10.32
C VAL A 378 -1.32 -11.63 10.33
N VAL A 379 -1.72 -12.53 9.42
CA VAL A 379 -1.07 -13.81 9.14
C VAL A 379 -1.01 -14.06 7.63
N PRO A 380 -0.19 -15.01 7.14
CA PRO A 380 -0.31 -15.50 5.77
C PRO A 380 -1.70 -16.08 5.54
N ARG A 381 -2.16 -16.14 4.28
CA ARG A 381 -3.48 -16.67 3.92
C ARG A 381 -3.72 -18.07 4.48
N SER A 382 -2.71 -18.93 4.39
CA SER A 382 -2.73 -20.28 4.96
C SER A 382 -2.82 -20.34 6.50
N GLY A 383 -2.56 -19.23 7.19
CA GLY A 383 -2.65 -19.09 8.64
C GLY A 383 -4.01 -18.59 9.15
N LEU A 384 -4.90 -18.11 8.27
CA LEU A 384 -6.14 -17.43 8.64
C LEU A 384 -7.03 -18.29 9.57
N LYS A 385 -7.28 -19.55 9.20
CA LYS A 385 -8.08 -20.48 10.02
C LYS A 385 -7.49 -20.67 11.43
N LYS A 386 -6.16 -20.76 11.54
CA LYS A 386 -5.47 -20.93 12.83
C LYS A 386 -5.59 -19.67 13.69
N LEU A 387 -5.45 -18.48 13.08
CA LEU A 387 -5.64 -17.20 13.77
C LEU A 387 -7.06 -17.06 14.31
N MET A 388 -8.09 -17.38 13.51
CA MET A 388 -9.48 -17.32 13.97
C MET A 388 -9.74 -18.23 15.19
N GLY A 389 -9.16 -19.43 15.19
CA GLY A 389 -9.20 -20.31 16.36
C GLY A 389 -8.43 -19.75 17.56
N ALA A 390 -7.29 -19.11 17.33
CA ALA A 390 -6.51 -18.46 18.39
C ALA A 390 -7.26 -17.29 19.03
N LEU A 391 -7.86 -16.40 18.24
CA LEU A 391 -8.68 -15.28 18.71
C LEU A 391 -9.81 -15.74 19.63
N ARG A 392 -10.49 -16.85 19.27
CA ARG A 392 -11.56 -17.43 20.09
C ARG A 392 -11.04 -17.91 21.44
N ARG A 393 -9.91 -18.63 21.46
CA ARG A 393 -9.25 -19.04 22.70
C ARG A 393 -8.78 -17.86 23.54
N ARG A 394 -8.21 -16.81 22.93
CA ARG A 394 -7.77 -15.61 23.64
C ARG A 394 -8.96 -14.82 24.22
N ALA A 395 -10.08 -14.78 23.50
CA ALA A 395 -11.32 -14.20 24.01
C ALA A 395 -11.83 -14.93 25.25
N ASP A 396 -11.77 -16.27 25.28
CA ASP A 396 -12.15 -17.05 26.46
C ASP A 396 -11.20 -16.80 27.63
N GLN A 397 -9.89 -16.83 27.38
CA GLN A 397 -8.85 -16.64 28.41
C GLN A 397 -8.93 -15.27 29.09
N HIS A 398 -9.17 -14.22 28.31
CA HIS A 398 -9.20 -12.83 28.79
C HIS A 398 -10.63 -12.32 29.05
N GLY A 399 -11.65 -13.12 28.75
CA GLY A 399 -13.05 -12.78 28.93
C GLY A 399 -13.54 -11.63 28.04
N PHE A 400 -12.99 -11.43 26.84
CA PHE A 400 -13.41 -10.36 25.92
C PHE A 400 -14.41 -10.88 24.86
N PRO A 401 -15.64 -10.33 24.80
CA PRO A 401 -16.50 -10.51 23.64
C PRO A 401 -15.83 -9.97 22.38
N LEU A 402 -15.92 -10.71 21.26
CA LEU A 402 -15.32 -10.36 19.99
C LEU A 402 -16.35 -10.25 18.87
N LEU A 403 -16.14 -9.24 18.03
CA LEU A 403 -16.67 -9.19 16.68
C LEU A 403 -15.47 -9.03 15.74
N ASN A 404 -15.21 -10.00 14.88
CA ASN A 404 -14.07 -9.88 13.97
C ASN A 404 -14.56 -9.34 12.62
N THR A 405 -13.83 -8.36 12.10
CA THR A 405 -13.96 -7.91 10.71
C THR A 405 -12.61 -8.06 10.05
N PHE A 406 -12.53 -8.40 8.77
CA PHE A 406 -11.21 -8.63 8.19
C PHE A 406 -11.17 -8.64 6.66
N HIS A 407 -10.00 -8.31 6.13
CA HIS A 407 -9.65 -8.44 4.71
C HIS A 407 -9.18 -9.88 4.48
N ALA A 408 -10.14 -10.78 4.28
CA ALA A 408 -9.94 -12.23 4.32
C ALA A 408 -8.87 -12.73 3.36
N ALA A 409 -8.83 -12.15 2.15
CA ALA A 409 -7.87 -12.59 1.15
C ALA A 409 -6.45 -12.06 1.35
N ASP A 410 -6.20 -11.17 2.31
CA ASP A 410 -4.85 -10.72 2.67
C ASP A 410 -4.36 -11.27 4.01
N GLY A 411 -5.19 -12.09 4.68
CA GLY A 411 -4.90 -12.61 6.02
C GLY A 411 -4.81 -11.52 7.10
N ASN A 412 -5.32 -10.31 6.80
CA ASN A 412 -5.37 -9.19 7.74
C ASN A 412 -6.70 -9.19 8.47
N VAL A 413 -6.66 -9.54 9.76
CA VAL A 413 -7.81 -9.60 10.67
C VAL A 413 -7.87 -8.38 11.56
N HIS A 414 -9.07 -7.85 11.76
CA HIS A 414 -9.34 -6.79 12.73
C HIS A 414 -10.15 -7.31 13.92
N PRO A 415 -9.52 -7.93 14.94
CA PRO A 415 -10.19 -8.31 16.16
C PRO A 415 -10.78 -7.08 16.85
N THR A 416 -12.08 -7.13 17.18
CA THR A 416 -12.75 -6.03 17.87
C THR A 416 -13.25 -6.48 19.25
N PRO A 417 -12.38 -6.51 20.28
CA PRO A 417 -12.78 -6.76 21.66
C PRO A 417 -13.67 -5.65 22.22
N PHE A 418 -14.76 -6.05 22.87
CA PHE A 418 -15.63 -5.16 23.62
C PHE A 418 -15.21 -5.11 25.09
N TYR A 419 -15.17 -3.92 25.68
CA TYR A 419 -14.74 -3.64 27.05
C TYR A 419 -15.66 -2.64 27.75
N ASP A 420 -15.58 -2.60 29.08
CA ASP A 420 -16.27 -1.61 29.91
C ASP A 420 -15.24 -0.64 30.53
N PRO A 421 -15.24 0.65 30.17
CA PRO A 421 -14.37 1.64 30.80
C PRO A 421 -14.55 1.80 32.32
N ALA A 422 -15.67 1.33 32.87
CA ALA A 422 -15.93 1.37 34.31
C ALA A 422 -15.17 0.28 35.08
N ASP A 423 -14.67 -0.76 34.41
CA ASP A 423 -13.82 -1.79 35.02
C ASP A 423 -12.38 -1.25 35.18
N PRO A 424 -11.88 -1.04 36.41
CA PRO A 424 -10.53 -0.47 36.61
C PRO A 424 -9.40 -1.28 35.95
N GLY A 425 -9.60 -2.60 35.73
CA GLY A 425 -8.63 -3.49 35.11
C GLY A 425 -8.72 -3.59 33.59
N TYR A 426 -9.71 -2.94 32.95
CA TYR A 426 -10.01 -3.15 31.53
C TYR A 426 -8.79 -2.90 30.64
N ARG A 427 -8.00 -1.87 30.95
CA ARG A 427 -6.89 -1.43 30.10
C ARG A 427 -5.76 -2.46 30.10
N ASP A 428 -5.35 -2.92 31.28
CA ASP A 428 -4.26 -3.89 31.41
C ASP A 428 -4.68 -5.26 30.85
N GLY A 429 -5.92 -5.67 31.09
CA GLY A 429 -6.49 -6.87 30.49
C GLY A 429 -6.56 -6.80 28.96
N LEU A 430 -7.00 -5.67 28.41
CA LEU A 430 -7.07 -5.47 26.97
C LEU A 430 -5.67 -5.52 26.34
N LEU A 431 -4.68 -4.81 26.90
CA LEU A 431 -3.31 -4.85 26.40
C LEU A 431 -2.70 -6.26 26.50
N ALA A 432 -3.00 -7.02 27.56
CA ALA A 432 -2.57 -8.41 27.67
C ALA A 432 -3.18 -9.29 26.56
N PHE A 433 -4.48 -9.15 26.29
CA PHE A 433 -5.15 -9.81 25.18
C PHE A 433 -4.49 -9.47 23.84
N LEU A 434 -4.25 -8.18 23.56
CA LEU A 434 -3.62 -7.73 22.31
C LEU A 434 -2.21 -8.30 22.13
N ARG A 435 -1.39 -8.28 23.18
CA ARG A 435 -0.03 -8.85 23.16
C ARG A 435 -0.03 -10.36 22.88
N ASP A 436 -0.96 -11.09 23.48
CA ASP A 436 -1.06 -12.53 23.29
C ASP A 436 -1.51 -12.88 21.85
N VAL A 437 -2.43 -12.09 21.27
CA VAL A 437 -2.80 -12.19 19.85
C VAL A 437 -1.62 -11.89 18.93
N LEU A 438 -0.84 -10.84 19.20
CA LEU A 438 0.37 -10.55 18.43
C LEU A 438 1.42 -11.67 18.51
N SER A 439 1.52 -12.32 19.67
CA SER A 439 2.42 -13.46 19.84
C SER A 439 1.94 -14.65 18.99
N ASP A 440 0.63 -14.93 18.96
CA ASP A 440 0.05 -15.95 18.09
C ASP A 440 0.29 -15.62 16.60
N CYS A 441 0.16 -14.35 16.18
CA CYS A 441 0.48 -13.91 14.83
C CYS A 441 1.95 -14.15 14.47
N ALA A 442 2.90 -13.81 15.36
CA ALA A 442 4.31 -14.04 15.14
C ALA A 442 4.65 -15.53 14.97
N GLU A 443 4.06 -16.40 15.81
CA GLU A 443 4.22 -17.86 15.72
C GLU A 443 3.66 -18.44 14.40
N LEU A 444 2.61 -17.81 13.85
CA LEU A 444 2.00 -18.17 12.57
C LEU A 444 2.72 -17.58 11.34
N GLY A 445 3.85 -16.89 11.53
CA GLY A 445 4.60 -16.26 10.43
C GLY A 445 3.95 -14.99 9.88
N GLY A 446 3.17 -14.31 10.72
CA GLY A 446 2.46 -13.07 10.40
C GLY A 446 3.33 -11.81 10.43
N SER A 447 2.66 -10.67 10.26
CA SER A 447 3.25 -9.33 10.44
C SER A 447 2.65 -8.63 11.67
N LEU A 448 3.39 -7.67 12.23
CA LEU A 448 2.97 -6.92 13.43
C LEU A 448 1.75 -6.03 13.14
N SER A 449 1.70 -5.47 11.94
CA SER A 449 0.59 -4.66 11.44
C SER A 449 0.45 -4.80 9.93
N GLY A 450 -0.79 -4.86 9.46
CA GLY A 450 -1.13 -4.85 8.05
C GLY A 450 -1.38 -3.45 7.52
N GLU A 451 -2.02 -2.59 8.31
CA GLU A 451 -2.54 -1.30 7.82
C GLU A 451 -2.55 -0.15 8.85
N HIS A 452 -2.47 -0.44 10.16
CA HIS A 452 -2.64 0.58 11.20
C HIS A 452 -1.34 1.29 11.60
N GLY A 453 -0.19 0.76 11.19
CA GLY A 453 1.13 1.24 11.58
C GLY A 453 1.65 0.58 12.86
N VAL A 454 2.80 1.06 13.34
CA VAL A 454 3.45 0.61 14.57
C VAL A 454 3.32 1.66 15.67
N GLY A 455 3.66 2.91 15.34
CA GLY A 455 3.57 4.08 16.22
C GLY A 455 4.08 3.85 17.63
N LEU A 456 3.26 4.23 18.61
CA LEU A 456 3.46 4.00 20.03
C LEU A 456 2.85 2.68 20.48
N GLU A 457 1.71 2.29 19.89
CA GLU A 457 0.91 1.14 20.28
C GLU A 457 1.70 -0.17 20.21
N LYS A 458 2.42 -0.38 19.11
CA LYS A 458 3.03 -1.68 18.77
C LYS A 458 4.55 -1.70 18.80
N ARG A 459 5.21 -0.54 19.02
CA ARG A 459 6.68 -0.39 19.06
C ARG A 459 7.38 -1.46 19.91
N GLU A 460 6.90 -1.70 21.12
CA GLU A 460 7.51 -2.65 22.07
C GLU A 460 7.38 -4.12 21.62
N HIS A 461 6.52 -4.39 20.63
CA HIS A 461 6.31 -5.72 20.06
C HIS A 461 7.12 -5.97 18.79
N MET A 462 7.83 -4.96 18.26
CA MET A 462 8.73 -5.12 17.11
C MET A 462 9.71 -6.28 17.25
N PRO A 463 10.34 -6.55 18.43
CA PRO A 463 11.24 -7.69 18.59
C PRO A 463 10.58 -9.07 18.43
N LEU A 464 9.25 -9.18 18.51
CA LEU A 464 8.53 -10.43 18.22
C LEU A 464 8.52 -10.75 16.72
N PHE A 465 8.77 -9.75 15.85
CA PHE A 465 8.61 -9.86 14.41
C PHE A 465 9.88 -9.52 13.62
N HIS A 466 10.87 -8.91 14.26
CA HIS A 466 12.12 -8.49 13.63
C HIS A 466 13.31 -8.95 14.44
N THR A 467 14.38 -9.32 13.74
CA THR A 467 15.68 -9.58 14.36
C THR A 467 16.31 -8.28 14.82
N GLU A 468 17.21 -8.34 15.82
CA GLU A 468 17.97 -7.15 16.24
C GLU A 468 18.78 -6.54 15.11
N ARG A 469 19.18 -7.34 14.11
CA ARG A 469 19.90 -6.82 12.95
C ARG A 469 18.99 -5.94 12.08
N GLU A 470 17.78 -6.39 11.79
CA GLU A 470 16.78 -5.59 11.05
C GLU A 470 16.48 -4.29 11.79
N LEU A 471 16.21 -4.39 13.11
CA LEU A 471 15.94 -3.23 13.95
C LEU A 471 17.14 -2.27 13.99
N THR A 472 18.36 -2.79 14.01
CA THR A 472 19.59 -1.98 13.97
C THR A 472 19.73 -1.23 12.66
N VAL A 473 19.43 -1.86 11.51
CA VAL A 473 19.44 -1.16 10.21
C VAL A 473 18.39 -0.06 10.20
N MET A 474 17.17 -0.31 10.65
CA MET A 474 16.14 0.72 10.74
C MET A 474 16.55 1.89 11.67
N ARG A 475 17.15 1.59 12.83
CA ARG A 475 17.70 2.62 13.74
C ARG A 475 18.80 3.44 13.08
N ARG A 476 19.70 2.81 12.32
CA ARG A 476 20.75 3.51 11.58
C ARG A 476 20.19 4.41 10.48
N ILE A 477 19.18 3.95 9.74
CA ILE A 477 18.47 4.78 8.75
C ILE A 477 17.86 6.00 9.44
N LYS A 478 17.15 5.80 10.55
CA LYS A 478 16.58 6.90 11.34
C LYS A 478 17.67 7.88 11.80
N ALA A 479 18.78 7.40 12.34
CA ALA A 479 19.87 8.26 12.81
C ALA A 479 20.58 9.01 11.67
N ALA A 480 20.68 8.40 10.48
CA ALA A 480 21.28 9.03 9.31
C ALA A 480 20.40 10.15 8.72
N VAL A 481 19.08 9.99 8.78
CA VAL A 481 18.11 10.97 8.26
C VAL A 481 17.77 12.05 9.29
N ASP A 482 17.65 11.67 10.57
CA ASP A 482 17.31 12.56 11.70
C ASP A 482 18.27 12.38 12.88
N PRO A 483 19.52 12.87 12.76
CA PRO A 483 20.50 12.76 13.84
C PRO A 483 20.08 13.53 15.11
N GLY A 484 19.26 14.57 14.97
CA GLY A 484 18.74 15.37 16.08
C GLY A 484 17.53 14.77 16.79
N GLN A 485 16.97 13.67 16.28
CA GLN A 485 15.73 13.05 16.79
C GLN A 485 14.58 14.06 16.95
N VAL A 486 14.44 15.00 16.01
CA VAL A 486 13.39 16.04 16.05
C VAL A 486 12.13 15.63 15.29
N CYS A 487 12.26 14.73 14.31
CA CYS A 487 11.19 14.32 13.41
C CYS A 487 10.43 13.11 13.97
N ASN A 488 9.23 13.36 14.50
CA ASN A 488 8.36 12.39 15.16
C ASN A 488 9.10 11.38 16.08
N PRO A 489 9.85 11.83 17.11
CA PRO A 489 10.67 10.94 17.92
C PRO A 489 9.85 9.96 18.75
N GLY A 490 10.45 8.80 19.02
CA GLY A 490 9.89 7.75 19.88
C GLY A 490 8.78 6.91 19.24
N LYS A 491 8.69 6.84 17.92
CA LYS A 491 7.68 6.03 17.19
C LYS A 491 8.37 4.93 16.40
N ILE A 492 7.61 3.88 16.08
CA ILE A 492 8.01 2.72 15.28
C ILE A 492 9.06 1.84 15.99
N LEU A 493 10.24 2.39 16.28
CA LEU A 493 11.40 1.64 16.70
C LEU A 493 11.46 1.53 18.23
N PRO A 494 11.65 0.31 18.78
CA PRO A 494 11.87 0.14 20.22
C PRO A 494 13.27 0.62 20.61
N GLU A 495 13.42 0.91 21.89
CA GLU A 495 14.75 1.12 22.48
C GLU A 495 15.65 -0.12 22.25
N PRO A 496 16.97 0.06 22.10
CA PRO A 496 17.88 -1.07 21.96
C PRO A 496 17.75 -2.04 23.12
N ALA A 497 17.66 -3.33 22.80
CA ALA A 497 17.67 -4.36 23.83
C ALA A 497 19.00 -4.33 24.61
N PRO A 498 18.98 -4.58 25.93
CA PRO A 498 20.20 -4.78 26.71
C PRO A 498 21.05 -5.90 26.10
N GLU A 499 22.38 -5.74 26.16
CA GLU A 499 23.33 -6.74 25.66
C GLU A 499 23.08 -8.10 26.34
N GLY A 500 22.88 -9.16 25.54
CA GLY A 500 22.58 -10.52 26.05
C GLY A 500 21.10 -10.82 26.32
N ALA A 501 20.16 -9.91 26.02
CA ALA A 501 18.73 -10.22 26.11
C ALA A 501 18.35 -11.37 25.15
N PRO A 502 17.55 -12.36 25.59
CA PRO A 502 17.16 -13.48 24.73
C PRO A 502 16.32 -12.98 23.56
N HIS A 503 16.81 -13.22 22.33
CA HIS A 503 16.05 -12.97 21.12
C HIS A 503 14.82 -13.87 21.10
N ARG A 504 13.62 -13.29 21.22
CA ARG A 504 12.37 -14.00 21.00
C ARG A 504 12.12 -13.99 19.49
N ILE A 505 12.44 -15.11 18.84
CA ILE A 505 12.49 -15.25 17.39
C ILE A 505 11.15 -14.89 16.73
N GLY A 506 11.16 -13.95 15.79
CA GLY A 506 10.13 -13.73 14.77
C GLY A 506 10.63 -14.16 13.39
N ARG A 507 10.56 -15.45 13.05
CA ARG A 507 10.92 -15.90 11.69
C ARG A 507 9.83 -15.49 10.71
N ARG A 508 10.01 -14.36 10.02
CA ARG A 508 9.17 -13.97 8.86
C ARG A 508 9.57 -14.66 7.56
N HIS A 509 10.84 -15.04 7.44
CA HIS A 509 11.38 -15.71 6.25
C HIS A 509 11.43 -17.23 6.49
N PRO A 510 10.93 -18.07 5.57
CA PRO A 510 11.09 -19.51 5.69
C PRO A 510 12.58 -19.85 5.76
N ASP A 511 12.96 -20.67 6.74
CA ASP A 511 14.33 -21.01 7.12
C ASP A 511 15.28 -21.13 5.90
N PRO A 512 16.41 -20.40 5.85
CA PRO A 512 17.41 -20.53 4.79
C PRO A 512 18.14 -21.90 4.81
N GLN A 513 17.96 -22.73 5.84
CA GLN A 513 18.62 -24.04 5.90
C GLN A 513 17.88 -25.12 5.09
N GLY A 514 18.46 -25.50 3.94
CA GLY A 514 18.24 -26.81 3.31
C GLY A 514 16.95 -27.00 2.48
N GLY A 515 16.61 -26.03 1.62
CA GLY A 515 15.48 -26.14 0.69
C GLY A 515 15.91 -26.17 -0.78
N ALA A 516 15.00 -26.60 -1.66
CA ALA A 516 15.14 -26.44 -3.11
C ALA A 516 15.39 -24.96 -3.48
N ALA A 517 16.15 -24.72 -4.57
CA ALA A 517 16.45 -23.39 -5.09
C ALA A 517 15.19 -22.55 -5.40
N LEU A 518 14.06 -23.23 -5.61
CA LEU A 518 12.77 -22.66 -5.91
C LEU A 518 11.68 -23.36 -5.10
N ARG A 519 10.77 -22.59 -4.49
CA ARG A 519 9.62 -23.13 -3.75
C ARG A 519 8.35 -22.34 -4.05
N VAL A 520 7.33 -23.01 -4.59
CA VAL A 520 6.01 -22.42 -4.84
C VAL A 520 5.11 -22.61 -3.62
N ARG A 521 4.46 -21.54 -3.16
CA ARG A 521 3.49 -21.53 -2.07
C ARG A 521 2.13 -21.13 -2.63
N VAL A 522 1.45 -22.10 -3.24
CA VAL A 522 0.17 -21.87 -3.95
C VAL A 522 -0.88 -21.26 -3.01
N ALA A 523 -1.04 -21.79 -1.80
CA ALA A 523 -2.01 -21.30 -0.81
C ALA A 523 -1.80 -19.83 -0.41
N ASP A 524 -0.56 -19.36 -0.42
CA ASP A 524 -0.23 -17.96 -0.10
C ASP A 524 -0.10 -17.09 -1.35
N GLY A 525 -0.17 -17.67 -2.55
CA GLY A 525 0.03 -16.97 -3.82
C GLY A 525 1.43 -16.37 -3.92
N ALA A 526 2.47 -17.13 -3.56
CA ALA A 526 3.84 -16.66 -3.56
C ALA A 526 4.83 -17.71 -4.12
N ILE A 527 6.00 -17.24 -4.55
CA ILE A 527 7.13 -18.07 -4.96
C ILE A 527 8.42 -17.58 -4.29
N ASP A 528 9.16 -18.50 -3.69
CA ASP A 528 10.45 -18.23 -3.07
C ASP A 528 11.57 -18.61 -4.03
N VAL A 529 12.39 -17.64 -4.41
CA VAL A 529 13.59 -17.79 -5.21
C VAL A 529 14.80 -17.66 -4.29
N ARG A 530 15.63 -18.71 -4.18
CA ARG A 530 16.73 -18.79 -3.19
C ARG A 530 18.11 -18.95 -3.81
N ASP A 531 18.17 -18.97 -5.14
CA ASP A 531 19.41 -19.08 -5.90
C ASP A 531 19.37 -18.06 -7.02
N ARG A 532 20.45 -17.26 -7.14
CA ARG A 532 20.59 -16.24 -8.18
C ARG A 532 20.65 -16.82 -9.58
N ARG A 533 20.90 -18.11 -9.74
CA ARG A 533 20.90 -18.79 -11.04
C ARG A 533 19.49 -19.13 -11.53
N VAL A 534 18.47 -19.04 -10.66
CA VAL A 534 17.09 -19.32 -11.05
C VAL A 534 16.65 -18.32 -12.12
N THR A 535 16.27 -18.88 -13.26
CA THR A 535 15.83 -18.17 -14.44
C THR A 535 14.32 -18.03 -14.49
N PHE A 536 13.80 -17.09 -15.28
CA PHE A 536 12.36 -16.98 -15.48
C PHE A 536 11.73 -18.23 -16.13
N GLY A 537 12.45 -18.94 -16.99
CA GLY A 537 11.99 -20.19 -17.59
C GLY A 537 11.84 -21.32 -16.57
N GLU A 538 12.64 -21.31 -15.50
CA GLU A 538 12.44 -22.20 -14.35
C GLU A 538 11.20 -21.80 -13.53
N ILE A 539 10.95 -20.50 -13.34
CA ILE A 539 9.70 -20.01 -12.72
C ILE A 539 8.49 -20.47 -13.52
N ASP A 540 8.48 -20.25 -14.83
CA ASP A 540 7.36 -20.60 -15.70
C ASP A 540 7.08 -22.11 -15.67
N ARG A 541 8.13 -22.94 -15.64
CA ARG A 541 8.00 -24.40 -15.48
C ARG A 541 7.44 -24.79 -14.11
N ALA A 542 7.87 -24.14 -13.03
CA ALA A 542 7.38 -24.44 -11.68
C ALA A 542 5.93 -24.00 -11.44
N LEU A 543 5.49 -22.97 -12.17
CA LEU A 543 4.11 -22.48 -12.11
C LEU A 543 3.19 -23.18 -13.12
N ALA A 544 3.71 -24.05 -13.99
CA ALA A 544 2.92 -24.78 -14.97
C ALA A 544 1.80 -25.59 -14.29
N GLY A 545 0.56 -25.40 -14.72
CA GLY A 545 -0.62 -26.07 -14.16
C GLY A 545 -1.10 -25.54 -12.80
N SER A 546 -0.41 -24.58 -12.18
CA SER A 546 -0.81 -24.02 -10.88
C SER A 546 -1.98 -23.03 -10.95
N GLY A 547 -2.33 -22.55 -12.14
CA GLY A 547 -3.28 -21.43 -12.32
C GLY A 547 -2.71 -20.06 -11.93
N LEU A 548 -1.46 -19.99 -11.49
CA LEU A 548 -0.76 -18.75 -11.11
C LEU A 548 0.32 -18.39 -12.14
N GLU A 549 0.70 -17.12 -12.15
CA GLU A 549 1.84 -16.60 -12.90
C GLU A 549 2.60 -15.53 -12.10
N LEU A 550 3.88 -15.34 -12.42
CA LEU A 550 4.64 -14.19 -11.98
C LEU A 550 4.46 -13.07 -13.03
N PRO A 551 3.73 -11.98 -12.72
CA PRO A 551 3.46 -10.90 -13.68
C PRO A 551 4.66 -9.94 -13.76
N TYR A 552 5.87 -10.47 -13.97
CA TYR A 552 7.07 -9.67 -14.12
C TYR A 552 7.82 -10.09 -15.37
N GLU A 553 7.71 -9.26 -16.40
CA GLU A 553 8.42 -9.41 -17.67
C GLU A 553 9.35 -8.21 -17.85
N PRO A 554 10.52 -8.21 -17.21
CA PRO A 554 11.47 -7.13 -17.35
C PRO A 554 11.92 -7.03 -18.80
N LEU A 555 12.01 -5.79 -19.22
CA LEU A 555 12.55 -5.42 -20.52
C LEU A 555 13.95 -5.99 -20.74
N GLY A 556 14.21 -6.53 -21.93
CA GLY A 556 15.49 -7.15 -22.28
C GLY A 556 15.71 -8.55 -21.72
N ALA A 557 14.84 -9.01 -20.82
CA ALA A 557 14.91 -10.35 -20.26
C ALA A 557 14.28 -11.37 -21.21
N GLY A 558 14.71 -12.62 -21.06
CA GLY A 558 14.11 -13.79 -21.67
C GLY A 558 13.99 -14.94 -20.68
N PRO A 559 13.59 -16.13 -21.15
CA PRO A 559 13.47 -17.33 -20.32
C PRO A 559 14.76 -17.65 -19.53
N ASP A 560 15.93 -17.39 -20.10
CA ASP A 560 17.22 -17.72 -19.46
C ASP A 560 17.75 -16.62 -18.53
N THR A 561 17.03 -15.50 -18.39
CA THR A 561 17.44 -14.39 -17.51
C THR A 561 17.19 -14.74 -16.04
N SER A 562 18.18 -14.47 -15.18
CA SER A 562 18.04 -14.58 -13.73
C SER A 562 16.98 -13.62 -13.18
N VAL A 563 16.08 -14.15 -12.36
CA VAL A 563 15.01 -13.36 -11.73
C VAL A 563 15.58 -12.36 -10.72
N LEU A 564 16.53 -12.80 -9.89
CA LEU A 564 17.12 -11.95 -8.85
C LEU A 564 18.00 -10.87 -9.46
N ASP A 565 18.73 -11.16 -10.55
CA ASP A 565 19.51 -10.15 -11.26
C ASP A 565 18.60 -9.09 -11.89
N ALA A 566 17.43 -9.50 -12.43
CA ALA A 566 16.47 -8.55 -12.99
C ALA A 566 15.87 -7.60 -11.92
N LEU A 567 15.55 -8.14 -10.74
CA LEU A 567 15.07 -7.33 -9.60
C LEU A 567 16.16 -6.38 -9.09
N ASP A 568 17.39 -6.87 -8.93
CA ASP A 568 18.53 -6.07 -8.45
C ASP A 568 18.91 -4.95 -9.42
N ARG A 569 18.77 -5.17 -10.73
CA ARG A 569 18.89 -4.10 -11.76
C ARG A 569 17.80 -3.04 -11.62
N GLY A 570 16.61 -3.44 -11.15
CA GLY A 570 15.44 -2.59 -11.07
C GLY A 570 14.99 -2.17 -12.46
N GLY A 571 14.85 -3.12 -13.38
CA GLY A 571 14.34 -2.82 -14.73
C GLY A 571 12.81 -2.72 -14.72
N PRO A 572 12.21 -1.78 -15.49
CA PRO A 572 10.75 -1.71 -15.65
C PRO A 572 10.22 -3.00 -16.28
N ALA A 573 8.95 -3.31 -16.02
CA ALA A 573 8.29 -4.42 -16.69
C ALA A 573 7.55 -3.94 -17.95
N LEU A 574 7.67 -4.70 -19.03
CA LEU A 574 6.92 -4.49 -20.28
C LEU A 574 5.42 -4.70 -20.10
N ARG A 575 5.10 -5.53 -19.12
CA ARG A 575 3.77 -5.97 -18.75
C ARG A 575 3.58 -5.65 -17.27
N GLU A 576 2.77 -4.66 -17.00
CA GLU A 576 2.32 -4.32 -15.64
C GLU A 576 0.80 -4.31 -15.67
N PRO A 577 0.13 -5.32 -15.08
CA PRO A 577 -1.30 -5.21 -14.80
C PRO A 577 -1.55 -3.87 -14.11
N LEU A 578 -2.63 -3.17 -14.46
CA LEU A 578 -2.92 -1.75 -14.16
C LEU A 578 -2.60 -1.26 -12.73
N THR A 579 -2.44 -2.17 -11.77
CA THR A 579 -2.25 -1.90 -10.35
C THR A 579 -0.96 -2.45 -9.74
N VAL A 580 -0.23 -3.38 -10.38
CA VAL A 580 0.90 -4.10 -9.77
C VAL A 580 2.17 -3.98 -10.59
N ARG A 581 3.24 -3.53 -9.94
CA ARG A 581 4.57 -3.34 -10.55
C ARG A 581 5.57 -4.34 -10.03
N ALA A 582 6.68 -4.48 -10.73
CA ALA A 582 7.76 -5.39 -10.36
C ALA A 582 8.20 -5.26 -8.89
N ARG A 583 8.46 -4.02 -8.43
CA ARG A 583 8.86 -3.75 -7.03
C ARG A 583 7.78 -4.17 -6.01
N ASP A 584 6.52 -4.08 -6.40
CA ASP A 584 5.37 -4.31 -5.53
C ASP A 584 5.03 -5.81 -5.40
N LEU A 585 5.69 -6.66 -6.22
CA LEU A 585 5.64 -8.12 -6.08
C LEU A 585 6.56 -8.64 -4.97
N ILE A 586 7.51 -7.84 -4.48
CA ILE A 586 8.49 -8.28 -3.48
C ILE A 586 7.83 -8.33 -2.10
N LEU A 587 7.64 -9.54 -1.56
CA LEU A 587 7.09 -9.78 -0.22
C LEU A 587 8.19 -9.90 0.85
N ALA A 588 9.33 -10.46 0.45
CA ALA A 588 10.52 -10.57 1.30
C ALA A 588 11.80 -10.67 0.47
N THR A 589 12.94 -10.34 1.08
CA THR A 589 14.27 -10.44 0.49
C THR A 589 15.31 -10.92 1.50
N GLU A 590 16.35 -11.60 1.02
CA GLU A 590 17.59 -11.84 1.76
C GLU A 590 18.75 -11.15 1.04
N LEU A 591 19.43 -10.27 1.76
CA LEU A 591 20.60 -9.54 1.31
C LEU A 591 21.84 -10.09 2.01
N ARG A 592 22.99 -10.12 1.32
CA ARG A 592 24.30 -10.41 1.93
C ARG A 592 25.19 -9.19 1.85
N SER A 593 25.77 -8.78 2.99
CA SER A 593 26.81 -7.75 2.99
C SER A 593 28.08 -8.24 2.29
N ALA A 594 29.03 -7.33 2.03
CA ALA A 594 30.34 -7.69 1.49
C ALA A 594 31.09 -8.74 2.35
N GLN A 595 30.88 -8.74 3.68
CA GLN A 595 31.43 -9.77 4.58
C GLN A 595 30.54 -11.02 4.71
N GLY A 596 29.58 -11.20 3.80
CA GLY A 596 28.71 -12.38 3.76
C GLY A 596 27.63 -12.45 4.84
N ARG A 597 27.45 -11.38 5.64
CA ARG A 597 26.49 -11.40 6.74
C ARG A 597 25.05 -11.24 6.20
N PRO A 598 24.08 -12.10 6.56
CA PRO A 598 22.73 -12.10 5.99
C PRO A 598 21.76 -11.10 6.67
N LEU A 599 20.99 -10.37 5.87
CA LEU A 599 19.89 -9.51 6.32
C LEU A 599 18.62 -9.95 5.58
N ALA A 600 17.69 -10.56 6.31
CA ALA A 600 16.35 -10.84 5.79
C ALA A 600 15.44 -9.64 6.09
N THR A 601 14.56 -9.30 5.16
CA THR A 601 13.56 -8.22 5.34
C THR A 601 12.24 -8.64 4.72
N GLY A 602 11.11 -8.23 5.32
CA GLY A 602 9.76 -8.61 4.86
C GLY A 602 9.34 -10.00 5.34
N GLY A 603 8.30 -10.57 4.70
CA GLY A 603 7.72 -11.85 5.10
C GLY A 603 6.78 -12.42 4.04
N SER A 604 5.81 -13.25 4.45
CA SER A 604 4.81 -13.84 3.54
C SER A 604 3.49 -13.10 3.46
N CYS A 605 3.27 -12.11 4.32
CA CYS A 605 2.05 -11.31 4.30
C CYS A 605 2.13 -10.26 3.19
N THR A 606 1.07 -10.16 2.40
CA THR A 606 0.91 -9.11 1.36
C THR A 606 0.88 -7.71 1.97
N LYS A 607 0.26 -7.59 3.15
CA LYS A 607 0.13 -6.36 3.91
C LYS A 607 1.04 -6.42 5.13
N ASP A 608 1.98 -5.50 5.16
CA ASP A 608 2.97 -5.42 6.21
C ASP A 608 3.54 -4.01 6.27
N VAL A 609 3.09 -3.28 7.28
CA VAL A 609 3.51 -1.90 7.60
C VAL A 609 4.35 -1.87 8.88
N SER A 610 5.05 -2.98 9.16
CA SER A 610 5.85 -3.14 10.37
C SER A 610 7.21 -2.47 10.22
N GLY A 611 7.26 -1.17 10.50
CA GLY A 611 8.46 -0.35 10.36
C GLY A 611 8.76 0.01 8.91
N TYR A 612 10.03 0.29 8.61
CA TYR A 612 10.42 0.77 7.29
C TYR A 612 10.39 -0.34 6.23
N GLU A 613 9.92 -0.01 5.02
CA GLU A 613 9.77 -0.95 3.90
C GLU A 613 11.12 -1.25 3.22
N LEU A 614 11.97 -2.00 3.93
CA LEU A 614 13.33 -2.32 3.49
C LEU A 614 13.35 -3.29 2.30
N ARG A 615 12.36 -4.20 2.18
CA ARG A 615 12.36 -5.23 1.11
C ARG A 615 12.28 -4.63 -0.28
N LYS A 616 11.56 -3.51 -0.44
CA LYS A 616 11.40 -2.84 -1.74
C LYS A 616 12.68 -2.10 -2.17
N LEU A 617 13.59 -1.78 -1.25
CA LEU A 617 14.90 -1.19 -1.60
C LEU A 617 15.80 -2.14 -2.40
N ALA A 618 15.55 -3.45 -2.33
CA ALA A 618 16.27 -4.42 -3.14
C ALA A 618 15.98 -4.27 -4.64
N PHE A 619 14.82 -3.70 -5.00
CA PHE A 619 14.49 -3.41 -6.38
C PHE A 619 15.30 -2.20 -6.87
N GLY A 620 16.17 -2.41 -7.85
CA GLY A 620 17.14 -1.39 -8.29
C GLY A 620 18.30 -1.20 -7.31
N GLY A 621 18.48 -2.13 -6.37
CA GLY A 621 19.56 -2.11 -5.40
C GLY A 621 20.94 -2.00 -6.06
N ARG A 622 21.18 -2.78 -7.13
CA ARG A 622 22.47 -2.91 -7.84
C ARG A 622 23.62 -3.15 -6.87
N GLY A 623 23.39 -4.06 -5.94
CA GLY A 623 24.29 -4.29 -4.83
C GLY A 623 24.12 -3.29 -3.68
N ARG A 624 23.83 -1.99 -3.90
CA ARG A 624 23.39 -0.87 -3.00
C ARG A 624 23.33 -1.03 -1.47
N ILE A 625 22.78 -2.14 -1.03
CA ILE A 625 22.39 -2.41 0.36
C ILE A 625 22.77 -3.85 0.78
N GLY A 626 23.60 -4.50 -0.03
CA GLY A 626 23.92 -5.92 0.00
C GLY A 626 23.52 -6.63 -1.31
N GLN A 627 24.17 -7.76 -1.58
CA GLN A 627 23.83 -8.63 -2.71
C GLN A 627 22.49 -9.33 -2.44
N LEU A 628 21.52 -9.17 -3.34
CA LEU A 628 20.26 -9.91 -3.29
C LEU A 628 20.48 -11.40 -3.57
N VAL A 629 20.28 -12.27 -2.58
CA VAL A 629 20.52 -13.72 -2.71
C VAL A 629 19.23 -14.54 -2.67
N ALA A 630 18.15 -14.00 -2.14
CA ALA A 630 16.83 -14.62 -2.18
C ALA A 630 15.72 -13.56 -2.21
N ALA A 631 14.58 -13.91 -2.79
CA ALA A 631 13.36 -13.12 -2.74
C ALA A 631 12.12 -14.01 -2.66
N SER A 632 11.13 -13.57 -1.90
CA SER A 632 9.76 -14.10 -1.98
C SER A 632 8.94 -13.14 -2.83
N LEU A 633 8.36 -13.64 -3.92
CA LEU A 633 7.59 -12.85 -4.88
C LEU A 633 6.12 -13.26 -4.86
N ARG A 634 5.25 -12.26 -4.85
CA ARG A 634 3.81 -12.42 -5.01
C ARG A 634 3.50 -12.91 -6.42
N LEU A 635 2.60 -13.87 -6.51
CA LEU A 635 2.00 -14.39 -7.74
C LEU A 635 0.60 -13.80 -7.92
N LEU A 636 0.15 -13.76 -9.18
CA LEU A 636 -1.23 -13.44 -9.53
C LEU A 636 -1.87 -14.64 -10.23
N PRO A 637 -3.21 -14.74 -10.25
CA PRO A 637 -3.87 -15.67 -11.15
C PRO A 637 -3.44 -15.41 -12.59
N ARG A 638 -3.21 -16.50 -13.30
CA ARG A 638 -2.92 -16.47 -14.73
C ARG A 638 -4.12 -15.89 -15.47
N ALA A 639 -3.85 -15.04 -16.46
CA ALA A 639 -4.88 -14.56 -17.37
C ALA A 639 -5.65 -15.73 -18.01
N SER A 640 -6.98 -15.67 -18.00
CA SER A 640 -7.85 -16.67 -18.65
C SER A 640 -7.83 -16.54 -20.18
N ASP A 641 -7.58 -15.33 -20.67
CA ASP A 641 -7.35 -15.04 -22.09
C ASP A 641 -6.30 -13.93 -22.22
N ARG A 642 -5.43 -14.06 -23.23
CA ARG A 642 -4.33 -13.14 -23.54
C ARG A 642 -4.22 -12.98 -25.05
N ARG A 643 -4.24 -11.74 -25.51
CA ARG A 643 -4.17 -11.41 -26.94
C ARG A 643 -3.22 -10.26 -27.19
N SER A 644 -2.40 -10.39 -28.23
CA SER A 644 -1.69 -9.25 -28.79
C SER A 644 -2.41 -8.78 -30.04
N LEU A 645 -2.68 -7.49 -30.10
CA LEU A 645 -3.31 -6.83 -31.24
C LEU A 645 -2.29 -5.89 -31.86
N THR A 646 -1.97 -6.11 -33.14
CA THR A 646 -1.04 -5.27 -33.90
C THR A 646 -1.76 -4.62 -35.08
N VAL A 647 -1.54 -3.32 -35.24
CA VAL A 647 -2.15 -2.50 -36.27
C VAL A 647 -1.06 -1.73 -37.00
N PRO A 648 -0.86 -1.94 -38.31
CA PRO A 648 0.09 -1.14 -39.10
C PRO A 648 -0.37 0.31 -39.19
N CYS A 649 0.58 1.24 -39.33
CA CYS A 649 0.34 2.67 -39.43
C CYS A 649 1.20 3.28 -40.55
N ASP A 650 0.66 4.29 -41.24
CA ASP A 650 1.33 5.02 -42.32
C ASP A 650 2.46 5.94 -41.81
N GLY A 651 2.68 6.00 -40.49
CA GLY A 651 3.81 6.69 -39.87
C GLY A 651 3.60 7.03 -38.38
N PRO A 652 4.60 7.67 -37.74
CA PRO A 652 4.58 7.95 -36.31
C PRO A 652 3.39 8.81 -35.85
N ALA A 653 2.98 9.80 -36.65
CA ALA A 653 1.86 10.68 -36.31
C ALA A 653 0.51 9.94 -36.25
N GLU A 654 0.28 8.95 -37.12
CA GLU A 654 -0.91 8.10 -37.05
C GLU A 654 -0.84 7.15 -35.86
N ALA A 655 0.33 6.53 -35.64
CA ALA A 655 0.54 5.67 -34.48
C ALA A 655 0.25 6.40 -33.16
N GLY A 656 0.68 7.67 -33.03
CA GLY A 656 0.36 8.52 -31.88
C GLY A 656 -1.15 8.72 -31.70
N ARG A 657 -1.90 9.02 -32.77
CA ARG A 657 -3.38 9.16 -32.71
C ARG A 657 -4.05 7.85 -32.30
N LEU A 658 -3.61 6.72 -32.86
CA LEU A 658 -4.15 5.41 -32.57
C LEU A 658 -3.87 5.00 -31.11
N CYS A 659 -2.65 5.20 -30.62
CA CYS A 659 -2.33 4.95 -29.21
C CYS A 659 -3.20 5.76 -28.25
N ARG A 660 -3.44 7.05 -28.55
CA ARG A 660 -4.32 7.89 -27.74
C ARG A 660 -5.75 7.33 -27.71
N ALA A 661 -6.31 7.04 -28.87
CA ALA A 661 -7.67 6.54 -28.95
C ALA A 661 -7.82 5.15 -28.26
N LEU A 662 -6.81 4.28 -28.34
CA LEU A 662 -6.78 3.01 -27.61
C LEU A 662 -6.66 3.20 -26.09
N HIS A 663 -5.89 4.19 -25.66
CA HIS A 663 -5.79 4.55 -24.24
C HIS A 663 -7.13 5.06 -23.69
N GLU A 664 -7.83 5.90 -24.46
CA GLU A 664 -9.14 6.46 -24.13
C GLU A 664 -10.27 5.42 -24.16
N ALA A 665 -10.12 4.36 -24.94
CA ALA A 665 -11.10 3.27 -25.05
C ALA A 665 -11.22 2.39 -23.78
N ARG A 666 -10.34 2.57 -22.78
CA ARG A 666 -10.35 1.84 -21.49
C ARG A 666 -10.40 0.32 -21.63
N LEU A 667 -9.81 -0.22 -22.68
CA LEU A 667 -9.64 -1.66 -22.87
C LEU A 667 -8.65 -2.21 -21.82
N PRO A 668 -8.70 -3.52 -21.52
CA PRO A 668 -7.84 -4.16 -20.51
C PRO A 668 -6.41 -4.36 -21.02
N PHE A 669 -5.79 -3.29 -21.51
CA PHE A 669 -4.38 -3.29 -21.90
C PHE A 669 -3.50 -3.42 -20.65
N VAL A 670 -2.58 -4.37 -20.70
CA VAL A 670 -1.46 -4.49 -19.75
C VAL A 670 -0.15 -3.94 -20.35
N SER A 671 -0.15 -3.67 -21.66
CA SER A 671 0.93 -3.00 -22.38
C SER A 671 0.38 -2.39 -23.68
N LEU A 672 0.87 -1.20 -24.07
CA LEU A 672 0.55 -0.56 -25.34
C LEU A 672 1.81 0.16 -25.87
N GLY A 673 2.18 -0.06 -27.13
CA GLY A 673 3.41 0.51 -27.68
C GLY A 673 3.38 0.69 -29.20
N VAL A 674 4.37 1.44 -29.68
CA VAL A 674 4.65 1.70 -31.10
C VAL A 674 5.93 0.96 -31.50
N LEU A 675 5.80 0.00 -32.40
CA LEU A 675 6.91 -0.70 -33.03
C LEU A 675 7.30 0.02 -34.31
N THR A 676 8.60 0.24 -34.51
CA THR A 676 9.17 0.52 -35.84
C THR A 676 10.18 -0.58 -36.14
N ASP A 677 10.03 -1.25 -37.28
CA ASP A 677 10.94 -2.32 -37.69
C ASP A 677 12.19 -1.79 -38.41
N ALA A 678 13.05 -2.70 -38.87
CA ALA A 678 14.29 -2.36 -39.56
C ALA A 678 14.06 -1.69 -40.93
N GLN A 679 12.87 -1.85 -41.50
CA GLN A 679 12.44 -1.27 -42.77
C GLN A 679 11.83 0.13 -42.57
N GLY A 680 11.56 0.51 -41.32
CA GLY A 680 10.95 1.79 -40.96
C GLY A 680 9.42 1.75 -40.93
N ASP A 681 8.82 0.57 -41.06
CA ASP A 681 7.37 0.40 -40.99
C ASP A 681 6.91 0.54 -39.54
N VAL A 682 5.87 1.36 -39.33
CA VAL A 682 5.35 1.68 -38.01
C VAL A 682 4.11 0.87 -37.72
N SER A 683 3.99 0.32 -36.51
CA SER A 683 2.76 -0.31 -36.05
C SER A 683 2.49 -0.02 -34.58
N VAL A 684 1.22 -0.04 -34.20
CA VAL A 684 0.79 0.01 -32.80
C VAL A 684 0.46 -1.42 -32.36
N THR A 685 1.06 -1.85 -31.25
CA THR A 685 0.75 -3.14 -30.63
C THR A 685 0.29 -2.97 -29.20
N GLY A 686 -0.80 -3.63 -28.83
CA GLY A 686 -1.27 -3.73 -27.46
C GLY A 686 -1.39 -5.18 -26.99
N LEU A 687 -1.03 -5.44 -25.74
CA LEU A 687 -1.26 -6.71 -25.05
C LEU A 687 -2.48 -6.55 -24.14
N LEU A 688 -3.51 -7.37 -24.37
CA LEU A 688 -4.72 -7.42 -23.57
C LEU A 688 -4.73 -8.69 -22.74
N GLU A 689 -5.20 -8.56 -21.50
CA GLU A 689 -5.39 -9.68 -20.59
C GLU A 689 -6.68 -9.56 -19.82
N THR A 690 -7.34 -10.69 -19.63
CA THR A 690 -8.43 -10.81 -18.66
C THR A 690 -8.16 -11.95 -17.68
N ARG A 691 -8.61 -11.79 -16.43
CA ARG A 691 -8.49 -12.78 -15.35
C ARG A 691 -9.86 -13.35 -14.96
N GLY A 692 -10.75 -13.48 -15.95
CA GLY A 692 -12.07 -14.09 -15.84
C GLY A 692 -12.85 -13.87 -17.14
N GLY A 693 -13.49 -14.89 -17.70
CA GLY A 693 -14.16 -14.74 -19.00
C GLY A 693 -13.20 -14.66 -20.20
N SER A 694 -13.62 -13.97 -21.27
CA SER A 694 -12.97 -13.94 -22.59
C SER A 694 -12.73 -12.50 -23.08
N LEU A 695 -11.68 -12.29 -23.88
CA LEU A 695 -11.40 -11.02 -24.56
C LEU A 695 -12.16 -10.86 -25.90
N ASP A 696 -13.08 -11.77 -26.25
CA ASP A 696 -13.84 -11.69 -27.51
C ASP A 696 -14.60 -10.36 -27.65
N GLU A 697 -15.39 -9.97 -26.64
CA GLU A 697 -16.15 -8.72 -26.68
C GLU A 697 -15.24 -7.47 -26.71
N PRO A 698 -14.22 -7.32 -25.83
CA PRO A 698 -13.23 -6.24 -25.95
C PRO A 698 -12.54 -6.18 -27.32
N ALA A 699 -12.17 -7.32 -27.90
CA ALA A 699 -11.54 -7.39 -29.22
C ALA A 699 -12.51 -6.96 -30.33
N ASP A 700 -13.78 -7.39 -30.27
CA ASP A 700 -14.82 -6.97 -31.22
C ASP A 700 -15.07 -5.46 -31.15
N ARG A 701 -15.18 -4.90 -29.94
CA ARG A 701 -15.31 -3.44 -29.74
C ARG A 701 -14.14 -2.70 -30.38
N MET A 702 -12.91 -3.22 -30.27
CA MET A 702 -11.74 -2.64 -30.91
C MET A 702 -11.82 -2.72 -32.44
N ARG A 703 -12.22 -3.87 -33.01
CA ARG A 703 -12.39 -3.99 -34.48
C ARG A 703 -13.43 -3.00 -35.01
N THR A 704 -14.57 -2.87 -34.33
CA THR A 704 -15.63 -1.93 -34.71
C THR A 704 -15.23 -0.47 -34.53
N ALA A 705 -14.60 -0.11 -33.41
CA ALA A 705 -14.26 1.28 -33.09
C ALA A 705 -13.21 1.87 -34.05
N PHE A 706 -12.28 1.04 -34.52
CA PHE A 706 -11.15 1.51 -35.33
C PHE A 706 -11.30 1.22 -36.82
N GLY A 707 -12.03 0.17 -37.23
CA GLY A 707 -12.17 -0.19 -38.65
C GLY A 707 -10.84 -0.53 -39.35
N LEU A 708 -9.81 -0.91 -38.58
CA LEU A 708 -8.43 -1.09 -39.05
C LEU A 708 -8.14 -2.56 -39.43
N PRO A 709 -7.21 -2.81 -40.37
CA PRO A 709 -6.69 -4.15 -40.64
C PRO A 709 -5.87 -4.62 -39.42
N LEU A 710 -6.49 -5.43 -38.58
CA LEU A 710 -5.95 -5.86 -37.30
C LEU A 710 -5.39 -7.28 -37.40
N THR A 711 -4.13 -7.46 -37.02
CA THR A 711 -3.54 -8.78 -36.81
C THR A 711 -3.69 -9.16 -35.34
N GLU A 712 -4.48 -10.19 -35.07
CA GLU A 712 -4.63 -10.79 -33.75
C GLU A 712 -3.75 -12.03 -33.64
N SER A 713 -2.98 -12.12 -32.56
CA SER A 713 -2.30 -13.35 -32.16
C SER A 713 -2.68 -13.73 -30.75
N ARG A 714 -2.92 -15.04 -30.56
CA ARG A 714 -3.16 -15.65 -29.27
C ARG A 714 -1.89 -16.40 -28.87
N SER A 715 -1.36 -16.09 -27.70
CA SER A 715 -0.30 -16.89 -27.11
C SER A 715 -0.58 -17.15 -25.64
N ALA A 716 -0.52 -18.42 -25.27
CA ALA A 716 -0.55 -18.83 -23.87
C ALA A 716 0.81 -18.63 -23.18
N ALA A 717 1.91 -18.52 -23.94
CA ALA A 717 3.25 -18.39 -23.41
C ALA A 717 3.65 -16.92 -23.24
N ARG A 718 4.13 -16.57 -22.04
CA ARG A 718 4.49 -15.18 -21.68
C ARG A 718 5.51 -14.56 -22.63
N TRP A 719 6.55 -15.33 -23.00
CA TRP A 719 7.66 -14.87 -23.84
C TRP A 719 7.35 -14.82 -25.33
N GLU A 720 6.17 -15.29 -25.73
CA GLU A 720 5.79 -15.41 -27.14
C GLU A 720 4.84 -14.32 -27.62
N ALA A 721 4.29 -13.52 -26.71
CA ALA A 721 3.45 -12.38 -27.07
C ALA A 721 4.24 -11.37 -27.91
N ALA A 722 3.60 -10.77 -28.93
CA ALA A 722 4.28 -9.96 -29.94
C ALA A 722 5.10 -8.78 -29.35
N PRO A 723 4.59 -7.98 -28.37
CA PRO A 723 5.43 -6.98 -27.71
C PRO A 723 6.66 -7.63 -27.09
N VAL A 724 6.48 -8.63 -26.22
CA VAL A 724 7.57 -9.28 -25.48
C VAL A 724 8.67 -9.79 -26.41
N ARG A 725 8.32 -10.45 -27.51
CA ARG A 725 9.29 -10.93 -28.51
C ARG A 725 10.09 -9.79 -29.14
N ALA A 726 9.46 -8.65 -29.41
CA ALA A 726 10.13 -7.51 -30.02
C ALA A 726 11.19 -6.87 -29.11
N PHE A 727 11.12 -7.08 -27.79
CA PHE A 727 12.10 -6.57 -26.82
C PHE A 727 13.18 -7.55 -26.41
N ALA A 728 13.09 -8.80 -26.85
CA ALA A 728 14.05 -9.81 -26.47
C ALA A 728 15.45 -9.38 -26.95
N GLY A 729 16.38 -9.14 -26.02
CA GLY A 729 17.77 -8.76 -26.31
C GLY A 729 18.13 -7.27 -26.10
N TYR A 730 17.19 -6.39 -25.77
CA TYR A 730 17.52 -4.99 -25.44
C TYR A 730 18.02 -4.85 -23.99
N ALA A 731 19.34 -4.74 -23.80
CA ALA A 731 19.95 -4.78 -22.47
C ALA A 731 19.80 -3.49 -21.64
N GLU A 732 19.68 -2.32 -22.29
CA GLU A 732 19.63 -1.02 -21.63
C GLU A 732 18.71 -0.05 -22.41
N LEU A 733 17.72 0.53 -21.73
CA LEU A 733 16.90 1.62 -22.29
C LEU A 733 16.95 2.87 -21.37
N SER A 734 17.00 4.04 -21.99
CA SER A 734 16.80 5.34 -21.36
C SER A 734 15.32 5.59 -21.07
N HIS A 735 15.02 6.14 -19.89
CA HIS A 735 13.67 6.51 -19.47
C HIS A 735 13.40 7.99 -19.75
N LEU A 736 12.36 8.29 -20.54
CA LEU A 736 11.82 9.64 -20.67
C LEU A 736 10.36 9.67 -20.19
N PRO A 737 10.00 10.55 -19.24
CA PRO A 737 8.61 10.72 -18.85
C PRO A 737 7.80 11.27 -20.03
N GLY A 738 6.74 10.59 -20.44
CA GLY A 738 6.03 10.99 -21.66
C GLY A 738 4.89 10.07 -22.06
N GLN A 739 3.97 10.61 -22.86
CA GLN A 739 2.83 9.85 -23.41
C GLN A 739 3.23 9.08 -24.68
N PRO A 740 2.54 7.97 -25.01
CA PRO A 740 2.74 7.25 -26.26
C PRO A 740 2.61 8.11 -27.53
N TRP A 741 1.91 9.25 -27.46
CA TRP A 741 1.72 10.18 -28.60
C TRP A 741 2.60 11.44 -28.53
N HIS A 742 3.20 11.77 -27.38
CA HIS A 742 4.28 12.77 -27.33
C HIS A 742 5.59 12.20 -27.91
N LEU A 743 5.59 10.89 -28.11
CA LEU A 743 6.58 10.07 -28.79
C LEU A 743 6.84 10.44 -30.25
N VAL A 744 5.90 11.10 -30.93
CA VAL A 744 5.95 11.35 -32.38
C VAL A 744 7.22 12.10 -32.78
N ALA A 745 7.59 13.15 -32.04
CA ALA A 745 8.80 13.94 -32.30
C ALA A 745 10.08 13.14 -32.05
N GLU A 746 10.07 12.23 -31.07
CA GLU A 746 11.23 11.42 -30.69
C GLU A 746 11.42 10.22 -31.63
N LEU A 747 10.33 9.57 -32.06
CA LEU A 747 10.37 8.58 -33.14
C LEU A 747 10.82 9.22 -34.45
N GLU A 748 10.37 10.44 -34.75
CA GLU A 748 10.86 11.18 -35.92
C GLU A 748 12.34 11.50 -35.81
N ARG A 749 12.83 11.89 -34.62
CA ARG A 749 14.26 12.08 -34.34
C ARG A 749 15.07 10.80 -34.58
N LEU A 750 14.63 9.67 -34.01
CA LEU A 750 15.32 8.38 -34.14
C LEU A 750 15.35 7.88 -35.59
N ARG A 751 14.23 8.08 -36.31
CA ARG A 751 14.16 7.81 -37.75
C ARG A 751 15.17 8.65 -38.52
N GLN A 752 15.31 9.93 -38.18
CA GLN A 752 16.28 10.84 -38.81
C GLN A 752 17.73 10.47 -38.51
N THR A 753 18.01 9.86 -37.35
CA THR A 753 19.36 9.40 -36.98
C THR A 753 19.70 8.00 -37.51
N GLY A 754 18.80 7.35 -38.25
CA GLY A 754 19.01 5.99 -38.79
C GLY A 754 19.11 4.92 -37.70
N SER A 755 18.67 5.24 -36.47
CA SER A 755 18.62 4.29 -35.36
C SER A 755 17.32 3.51 -35.46
N PRO A 756 17.31 2.17 -35.39
CA PRO A 756 16.06 1.44 -35.19
C PRO A 756 15.40 1.95 -33.91
N GLY A 757 14.30 2.68 -34.06
CA GLY A 757 13.62 3.38 -32.98
C GLY A 757 12.41 2.59 -32.53
N PHE A 758 12.53 1.88 -31.42
CA PHE A 758 11.39 1.23 -30.79
C PHE A 758 10.90 2.05 -29.60
N ALA A 759 9.58 2.14 -29.40
CA ALA A 759 9.01 2.78 -28.22
C ALA A 759 7.72 2.12 -27.73
N ALA A 760 7.77 1.50 -26.55
CA ALA A 760 6.59 1.00 -25.85
C ALA A 760 6.37 1.78 -24.58
N VAL A 761 5.13 1.70 -24.12
CA VAL A 761 4.71 2.31 -22.89
C VAL A 761 4.16 1.21 -21.97
N GLY A 762 4.97 0.84 -20.98
CA GLY A 762 4.56 0.18 -19.75
C GLY A 762 4.71 1.18 -18.61
N THR A 763 3.59 1.69 -18.07
CA THR A 763 3.46 2.96 -17.29
C THR A 763 3.89 4.21 -18.12
N PRO A 764 3.45 5.46 -17.84
CA PRO A 764 3.58 6.62 -18.75
C PRO A 764 5.04 7.13 -18.97
N ALA A 765 5.87 6.26 -19.54
CA ALA A 765 7.27 6.45 -19.83
C ALA A 765 7.60 5.85 -21.20
N LEU A 766 8.43 6.58 -21.94
CA LEU A 766 9.00 6.17 -23.22
C LEU A 766 10.38 5.57 -22.96
N TRP A 767 10.70 4.49 -23.66
CA TRP A 767 11.94 3.76 -23.48
C TRP A 767 12.70 3.59 -24.79
N PHE A 768 13.99 3.95 -24.82
CA PHE A 768 14.85 3.89 -26.02
C PHE A 768 16.23 3.31 -25.72
N PRO A 769 16.90 2.59 -26.63
CA PRO A 769 18.24 2.06 -26.39
C PRO A 769 19.21 3.17 -26.01
N ARG A 770 19.98 2.93 -24.94
CA ARG A 770 20.94 3.90 -24.40
C ARG A 770 22.23 3.91 -25.21
N ASP A 771 22.86 5.08 -25.35
CA ASP A 771 24.27 5.21 -25.75
C ASP A 771 25.18 4.88 -24.53
N PRO A 772 26.06 3.87 -24.61
CA PRO A 772 26.93 3.46 -23.50
C PRO A 772 27.90 4.55 -22.98
N ALA A 773 28.01 5.71 -23.65
CA ALA A 773 28.90 6.81 -23.25
C ALA A 773 28.32 7.80 -22.23
N GLU A 774 27.03 7.75 -21.89
CA GLU A 774 26.45 8.71 -20.94
C GLU A 774 26.67 8.32 -19.46
N PRO A 775 27.14 9.23 -18.58
CA PRO A 775 27.14 8.99 -17.14
C PRO A 775 25.75 9.25 -16.54
N THR A 776 25.30 8.36 -15.64
CA THR A 776 24.12 8.61 -14.77
C THR A 776 24.61 8.91 -13.36
N GLU A 777 24.76 10.19 -13.01
CA GLU A 777 24.80 10.57 -11.59
C GLU A 777 23.38 10.53 -11.02
N PRO A 778 23.14 9.89 -9.86
CA PRO A 778 21.81 9.86 -9.25
C PRO A 778 21.42 11.26 -8.73
N PRO A 779 20.16 11.70 -8.87
CA PRO A 779 19.72 13.08 -8.61
C PRO A 779 19.64 13.49 -7.13
N VAL A 780 19.77 12.56 -6.17
CA VAL A 780 19.75 12.88 -4.72
C VAL A 780 20.94 12.23 -3.99
N PRO A 781 22.20 12.67 -4.26
CA PRO A 781 23.40 11.98 -3.78
C PRO A 781 23.46 11.84 -2.25
N THR A 782 23.03 12.88 -1.52
CA THR A 782 23.25 12.97 -0.07
C THR A 782 22.33 12.06 0.74
N LEU A 783 21.03 12.01 0.43
CA LEU A 783 20.09 11.13 1.16
C LEU A 783 20.36 9.65 0.81
N LEU A 784 20.66 9.37 -0.45
CA LEU A 784 21.00 8.03 -0.92
C LEU A 784 22.29 7.53 -0.24
N ALA A 785 23.34 8.35 -0.17
CA ALA A 785 24.58 7.99 0.51
C ALA A 785 24.35 7.71 2.00
N ARG A 786 23.65 8.60 2.71
CA ARG A 786 23.29 8.44 4.14
C ARG A 786 22.53 7.12 4.39
N VAL A 787 21.57 6.77 3.53
CA VAL A 787 20.81 5.52 3.65
C VAL A 787 21.66 4.29 3.33
N ALA A 788 22.50 4.34 2.29
CA ALA A 788 23.38 3.23 1.94
C ALA A 788 24.40 2.93 3.05
N GLU A 789 24.96 3.96 3.68
CA GLU A 789 25.85 3.85 4.85
C GLU A 789 25.19 3.16 6.04
N ALA A 790 23.87 3.36 6.23
CA ALA A 790 23.13 2.77 7.35
C ALA A 790 23.12 1.22 7.35
N PHE A 791 23.39 0.58 6.20
CA PHE A 791 23.49 -0.89 6.10
C PHE A 791 24.85 -1.44 6.61
N GLY A 792 25.83 -0.58 6.94
CA GLY A 792 27.04 -0.93 7.70
C GLY A 792 28.27 -1.39 6.90
N ASP A 793 29.40 -1.36 7.62
CA ASP A 793 30.79 -1.14 7.21
C ASP A 793 31.30 -1.91 5.97
N SER A 794 32.02 -1.22 5.09
CA SER A 794 32.67 -1.66 3.83
C SER A 794 31.77 -2.16 2.69
N ALA A 795 30.53 -1.71 2.62
CA ALA A 795 29.85 -1.70 1.34
C ALA A 795 30.27 -0.42 0.59
N TRP A 796 30.48 -0.49 -0.74
CA TRP A 796 30.61 0.67 -1.66
C TRP A 796 32.02 1.20 -1.97
N THR A 797 32.86 0.38 -2.61
CA THR A 797 33.71 0.82 -3.74
C THR A 797 33.54 -0.17 -4.89
#